data_AF-A0A429BD38-F1
#
_entry.id   AF-A0A429BD38-F1
#
_cell.length_a   1.000
_cell.length_b   1.000
_cell.length_c   1.000
_cell.angle_alpha   90.00
_cell.angle_beta   90.00
_cell.angle_gamma   90.00
#
_symmetry.space_group_name_H-M   'P 1'
#
loop_
_entity.id
_entity.type
_entity.pdbx_description
1 polymer ?
#
loop_
_entity_poly.entity_id
_entity_poly.type
_entity_poly.pdbx_seq_one_letter_code
_entity_poly.pdbx_strand_id
1 'polypeptide(L)'
;MRFRNASVRAKVTALIVSLTLLWAFAAWVTLREGVNLLWAATVDSRIVEPSEPLLVELQRERRLTVAHLGAGSRAVDRGMRDQRAKTDSLRAEFTSTAEGNVVDLASDEPLLERIAEVNVELDKLVAARKAIDSGKADLSQATRQYNNAIDAMYRMYDSVAAFDDKEIAKIGRTLSDMSRSREFLAREDALLSGVFAKGSFTENEHAEFVKTSGIFHYTLTEALDRLPDEDRAAFDAWLKTESVVRLQAMEAQLVQHEPGMGPLPMSGESWRVAADGTLAGMQTTTLAGGDRLLDRIIPVAIGVIVRLLLAGGLGLIAVIASIVLSITTTRQLLAQLKKLRDAAHELSDDRLPGIVERIGHGEVVDVAKEAPALEFGDDEIGQVGQAFNTVQRTAISVAAEQAELRRSIRDILLSLARRTQGLVHRQLTVLDVMERRETDPEELKELFRLDHLAIRMRRNAENLIVLSGSSPARTWRRSVPMVDVVRGALAEVEDYTRVTLMPMGDVVLVGRAVGDVIHLLAELIENAVSFSPPYTNVQVSGQLVANGYVIEIEDRGLGMKTEDLDAANERIADPPEFRISGTARLGLYVVSQLARRHEIQVVLKASPYGGTTVVVLLPQELVELDPVPRHPEGDSRPSLPRRTSTGTTLATVARPAENVRTLTPPRPMAVVPSPAPRPGASPAARPAPGPVPAGPGPSHVPVVAAPFPAPAPSPSPEPEPPAEPEQQPVAEFTPSGLPFRVPQANLAPALRDDTPTQPDFEEDDDERSPEEIRAMMGSLQSGTRLGRTEAARIMDEQPGGEA
;
A
#
# COMPACT_ATOMS: atom_id res chain seq x y z
N MET A 1 19.35 2.71 -8.80
CA MET A 1 19.62 1.39 -8.16
C MET A 1 18.30 0.68 -7.82
N ARG A 2 18.03 -0.46 -8.47
CA ARG A 2 17.21 -1.64 -8.07
C ARG A 2 15.90 -1.52 -7.22
N PHE A 3 15.09 -0.45 -7.34
CA PHE A 3 13.77 -0.41 -6.66
C PHE A 3 12.64 -1.23 -7.32
N ARG A 4 12.83 -1.75 -8.55
CA ARG A 4 11.80 -2.52 -9.26
C ARG A 4 11.42 -3.84 -8.57
N ASN A 5 12.34 -4.45 -7.81
CA ASN A 5 12.12 -5.76 -7.15
C ASN A 5 12.01 -5.65 -5.63
N ALA A 6 11.87 -4.45 -5.07
CA ALA A 6 11.73 -4.27 -3.63
C ALA A 6 10.36 -4.78 -3.15
N SER A 7 10.35 -5.54 -2.06
CA SER A 7 9.10 -5.98 -1.42
C SER A 7 8.21 -4.78 -1.06
N VAL A 8 6.89 -4.97 -1.04
CA VAL A 8 5.93 -3.93 -0.66
C VAL A 8 6.32 -3.27 0.68
N ARG A 9 6.80 -4.08 1.64
CA ARG A 9 7.33 -3.62 2.92
C ARG A 9 8.46 -2.59 2.77
N ALA A 10 9.42 -2.84 1.88
CA ALA A 10 10.55 -1.94 1.68
C ALA A 10 10.13 -0.59 1.06
N LYS A 11 9.20 -0.61 0.09
CA LYS A 11 8.68 0.63 -0.53
C LYS A 11 7.90 1.48 0.48
N VAL A 12 7.05 0.84 1.27
CA VAL A 12 6.25 1.48 2.32
C VAL A 12 7.14 2.04 3.44
N THR A 13 8.18 1.29 3.84
CA THR A 13 9.15 1.76 4.85
C THR A 13 9.94 2.96 4.32
N ALA A 14 10.37 2.93 3.06
CA ALA A 14 11.08 4.07 2.45
C ALA A 14 10.22 5.34 2.41
N LEU A 15 8.92 5.22 2.09
CA LEU A 15 7.98 6.35 2.12
C LEU A 15 7.82 6.92 3.54
N ILE A 16 7.64 6.07 4.56
CA ILE A 16 7.54 6.51 5.96
C ILE A 16 8.82 7.23 6.39
N VAL A 17 9.98 6.65 6.08
CA VAL A 17 11.27 7.24 6.46
C VAL A 17 11.43 8.61 5.77
N SER A 18 11.11 8.72 4.49
CA SER A 18 11.15 9.99 3.77
C SER A 18 10.21 11.03 4.39
N LEU A 19 8.98 10.66 4.73
CA LEU A 19 8.01 11.56 5.36
C LEU A 19 8.48 12.00 6.76
N THR A 20 9.04 11.08 7.53
CA THR A 20 9.57 11.34 8.87
C THR A 20 10.78 12.28 8.81
N LEU A 21 11.68 12.09 7.84
CA LEU A 21 12.83 12.97 7.61
C LEU A 21 12.39 14.36 7.16
N LEU A 22 11.41 14.46 6.27
CA LEU A 22 10.87 15.74 5.81
C LEU A 22 10.21 16.50 6.98
N TRP A 23 9.41 15.80 7.79
CA TRP A 23 8.81 16.40 8.98
C TRP A 23 9.88 16.82 10.00
N ALA A 24 10.88 15.98 10.26
CA ALA A 24 11.97 16.31 11.17
C ALA A 24 12.79 17.52 10.69
N PHE A 25 13.04 17.63 9.38
CA PHE A 25 13.72 18.78 8.79
C PHE A 25 12.88 20.06 8.94
N ALA A 26 11.59 20.03 8.59
CA ALA A 26 10.71 21.18 8.76
C ALA A 26 10.60 21.58 10.23
N ALA A 27 10.40 20.60 11.13
CA ALA A 27 10.36 20.82 12.57
C ALA A 27 11.68 21.40 13.09
N TRP A 28 12.84 20.96 12.58
CA TRP A 28 14.15 21.50 12.97
C TRP A 28 14.33 22.96 12.55
N VAL A 29 14.02 23.30 11.29
CA VAL A 29 14.10 24.67 10.79
C VAL A 29 13.24 25.61 11.63
N THR A 30 12.00 25.21 11.92
CA THR A 30 11.09 26.03 12.73
C THR A 30 11.50 26.03 14.21
N LEU A 31 11.94 24.91 14.78
CA LEU A 31 12.43 24.82 16.17
C LEU A 31 13.61 25.78 16.41
N ARG A 32 14.50 25.91 15.43
CA ARG A 32 15.63 26.85 15.48
C ARG A 32 15.16 28.28 15.71
N GLU A 33 14.13 28.74 14.98
CA GLU A 33 13.56 30.08 15.17
C GLU A 33 12.98 30.28 16.58
N GLY A 34 12.26 29.28 17.11
CA GLY A 34 11.71 29.33 18.47
C GLY A 34 12.78 29.32 19.57
N VAL A 35 13.87 28.59 19.36
CA VAL A 35 15.03 28.55 20.27
C VAL A 35 15.81 29.88 20.23
N ASN A 36 15.92 30.52 19.06
CA ASN A 36 16.55 31.85 18.93
C ASN A 36 15.87 32.90 19.82
N LEU A 37 14.54 32.86 19.96
CA LEU A 37 13.80 33.78 20.86
C LEU A 37 14.15 33.57 22.34
N LEU A 38 14.30 32.31 22.77
CA LEU A 38 14.73 31.97 24.14
C LEU A 38 16.17 32.42 24.40
N TRP A 39 17.04 32.29 23.41
CA TRP A 39 18.41 32.77 23.50
C TRP A 39 18.50 34.29 23.53
N ALA A 40 17.69 35.00 22.75
CA ALA A 40 17.61 36.46 22.81
C ALA A 40 17.23 36.96 24.22
N ALA A 41 16.22 36.34 24.86
CA ALA A 41 15.85 36.68 26.24
C ALA A 41 16.96 36.35 27.26
N THR A 42 17.76 35.32 26.98
CA THR A 42 18.91 34.95 27.80
C THR A 42 20.02 35.98 27.67
N VAL A 43 20.36 36.40 26.44
CA VAL A 43 21.35 37.45 26.17
C VAL A 43 20.92 38.77 26.83
N ASP A 44 19.65 39.13 26.71
CA ASP A 44 19.10 40.34 27.33
C ASP A 44 19.28 40.34 28.86
N SER A 45 18.73 39.35 29.55
CA SER A 45 18.76 39.26 31.02
C SER A 45 20.14 38.99 31.64
N ARG A 46 21.09 38.43 30.87
CA ARG A 46 22.43 38.07 31.37
C ARG A 46 23.52 39.05 30.98
N ILE A 47 23.36 39.75 29.86
CA ILE A 47 24.38 40.64 29.28
C ILE A 47 23.86 42.07 29.21
N VAL A 48 22.74 42.31 28.52
CA VAL A 48 22.26 43.68 28.23
C VAL A 48 21.77 44.38 29.49
N GLU A 49 20.75 43.83 30.15
CA GLU A 49 20.12 44.44 31.34
C GLU A 49 21.12 44.72 32.48
N PRO A 50 22.05 43.81 32.86
CA PRO A 50 23.08 44.11 33.86
C PRO A 50 24.11 45.16 33.41
N SER A 51 24.32 45.34 32.11
CA SER A 51 25.30 46.28 31.56
C SER A 51 24.79 47.72 31.45
N GLU A 52 23.48 47.94 31.34
CA GLU A 52 22.88 49.28 31.29
C GLU A 52 23.22 50.16 32.51
N PRO A 53 23.00 49.73 33.78
CA PRO A 53 23.37 50.53 34.93
C PRO A 53 24.89 50.72 35.04
N LEU A 54 25.68 49.72 34.64
CA LEU A 54 27.14 49.83 34.62
C LEU A 54 27.60 50.94 33.68
N LEU A 55 27.04 51.01 32.46
CA LEU A 55 27.34 52.05 31.48
C LEU A 55 27.07 53.46 32.05
N VAL A 56 25.91 53.66 32.66
CA VAL A 56 25.52 54.96 33.25
C VAL A 56 26.47 55.37 34.37
N GLU A 57 26.84 54.43 35.26
CA GLU A 57 27.76 54.73 36.35
C GLU A 57 29.21 54.93 35.89
N LEU A 58 29.65 54.28 34.81
CA LEU A 58 30.92 54.57 34.14
C LEU A 58 30.96 55.99 33.55
N GLN A 59 29.88 56.43 32.88
CA GLN A 59 29.74 57.79 32.37
C GLN A 59 29.80 58.82 33.50
N ARG A 60 29.11 58.56 34.62
CA ARG A 60 29.13 59.42 35.80
C ARG A 60 30.51 59.45 36.46
N GLU A 61 31.19 58.31 36.56
CA GLU A 61 32.55 58.23 37.10
C GLU A 61 33.56 58.97 36.22
N ARG A 62 33.45 58.86 34.89
CA ARG A 62 34.24 59.66 33.94
C ARG A 62 34.07 61.15 34.22
N ARG A 63 32.83 61.63 34.29
CA ARG A 63 32.51 63.02 34.56
C ARG A 63 33.12 63.52 35.87
N LEU A 64 32.96 62.78 36.97
CA LEU A 64 33.56 63.14 38.27
C LEU A 64 35.10 63.15 38.21
N THR A 65 35.69 62.22 37.47
CA THR A 65 37.14 62.15 37.26
C THR A 65 37.66 63.36 36.50
N VAL A 66 36.98 63.77 35.43
CA VAL A 66 37.35 64.93 34.62
C VAL A 66 37.19 66.23 35.41
N ALA A 67 36.10 66.38 36.18
CA ALA A 67 35.91 67.50 37.11
C ALA A 67 37.02 67.58 38.19
N HIS A 68 37.39 66.42 38.76
CA HIS A 68 38.44 66.33 39.77
C HIS A 68 39.82 66.78 39.24
N LEU A 69 40.19 66.30 38.05
CA LEU A 69 41.43 66.69 37.38
C LEU A 69 41.41 68.16 36.94
N GLY A 70 40.27 68.67 36.47
CA GLY A 70 40.08 70.08 36.11
C GLY A 70 40.24 71.04 37.29
N ALA A 71 39.76 70.64 38.48
CA ALA A 71 39.95 71.40 39.73
C ALA A 71 41.41 71.39 40.24
N GLY A 72 42.30 70.59 39.65
CA GLY A 72 43.67 70.40 40.12
C GLY A 72 43.77 69.70 41.49
N SER A 73 42.69 69.06 41.95
CA SER A 73 42.68 68.33 43.21
C SER A 73 43.51 67.06 43.07
N ARG A 74 44.29 66.74 44.11
CA ARG A 74 45.06 65.48 44.20
C ARG A 74 44.46 64.48 45.17
N ALA A 75 43.50 64.90 45.99
CA ALA A 75 42.90 64.07 47.03
C ALA A 75 41.52 63.60 46.56
N VAL A 76 41.38 62.29 46.35
CA VAL A 76 40.10 61.66 46.04
C VAL A 76 39.14 61.89 47.21
N ASP A 77 38.04 62.59 46.97
CA ASP A 77 37.05 62.87 48.00
C ASP A 77 36.18 61.64 48.32
N ARG A 78 35.20 61.81 49.21
CA ARG A 78 34.26 60.73 49.53
C ARG A 78 33.36 60.40 48.33
N GLY A 79 32.90 61.40 47.59
CA GLY A 79 31.97 61.21 46.47
C GLY A 79 32.56 60.37 45.34
N MET A 80 33.83 60.61 44.96
CA MET A 80 34.51 59.81 43.95
C MET A 80 34.75 58.37 44.42
N ARG A 81 35.06 58.15 45.71
CA ARG A 81 35.21 56.79 46.25
C ARG A 81 33.89 56.04 46.25
N ASP A 82 32.81 56.68 46.68
CA ASP A 82 31.47 56.09 46.70
C ASP A 82 31.00 55.76 45.28
N GLN A 83 31.27 56.66 44.30
CA GLN A 83 30.99 56.40 42.89
C GLN A 83 31.77 55.20 42.35
N ARG A 84 33.09 55.13 42.58
CA ARG A 84 33.92 54.00 42.12
C ARG A 84 33.47 52.67 42.73
N ALA A 85 33.10 52.66 44.00
CA ALA A 85 32.56 51.47 44.66
C ALA A 85 31.24 51.00 44.03
N LYS A 86 30.38 51.95 43.62
CA LYS A 86 29.15 51.64 42.89
C LYS A 86 29.45 51.03 41.50
N THR A 87 30.35 51.63 40.74
CA THR A 87 30.81 51.11 39.45
C THR A 87 31.40 49.70 39.60
N ASP A 88 32.23 49.47 40.62
CA ASP A 88 32.88 48.18 40.86
C ASP A 88 31.87 47.08 41.22
N SER A 89 30.83 47.42 41.98
CA SER A 89 29.73 46.50 42.28
C SER A 89 28.99 46.06 41.01
N LEU A 90 28.62 47.02 40.15
CA LEU A 90 27.91 46.73 38.91
C LEU A 90 28.78 46.00 37.89
N ARG A 91 30.09 46.31 37.87
CA ARG A 91 31.06 45.56 37.08
C ARG A 91 31.09 44.09 37.52
N ALA A 92 31.17 43.82 38.82
CA ALA A 92 31.20 42.46 39.34
C ALA A 92 29.92 41.70 39.01
N GLU A 93 28.77 42.37 39.10
CA GLU A 93 27.48 41.81 38.69
C GLU A 93 27.49 41.44 37.21
N PHE A 94 27.80 42.39 36.31
CA PHE A 94 27.90 42.15 34.88
C PHE A 94 28.86 41.00 34.52
N THR A 95 30.08 41.00 35.06
CA THR A 95 31.04 39.92 34.79
C THR A 95 30.50 38.57 35.26
N SER A 96 29.83 38.51 36.42
CA SER A 96 29.26 37.26 36.93
C SER A 96 28.07 36.74 36.12
N THR A 97 27.27 37.64 35.53
CA THR A 97 26.08 37.26 34.75
C THR A 97 26.43 36.96 33.30
N ALA A 98 27.45 37.61 32.75
CA ALA A 98 27.92 37.44 31.38
C ALA A 98 28.85 36.23 31.19
N GLU A 99 29.13 35.46 32.25
CA GLU A 99 29.94 34.24 32.20
C GLU A 99 29.08 32.96 32.34
N GLY A 100 29.56 31.86 31.73
CA GLY A 100 29.07 30.49 31.96
C GLY A 100 28.36 29.84 30.78
N ASN A 101 28.16 28.52 30.89
CA ASN A 101 27.69 27.66 29.78
C ASN A 101 26.38 28.11 29.12
N VAL A 102 25.48 28.74 29.89
CA VAL A 102 24.18 29.20 29.35
C VAL A 102 24.39 30.39 28.42
N VAL A 103 25.32 31.30 28.75
CA VAL A 103 25.69 32.43 27.89
C VAL A 103 26.43 31.93 26.65
N ASP A 104 27.35 30.98 26.81
CA ASP A 104 28.09 30.36 25.69
C ASP A 104 27.17 29.67 24.67
N LEU A 105 26.07 29.06 25.14
CA LEU A 105 25.07 28.43 24.27
C LEU A 105 24.10 29.43 23.62
N ALA A 106 23.90 30.59 24.25
CA ALA A 106 22.98 31.64 23.80
C ALA A 106 23.62 32.66 22.87
N SER A 107 24.96 32.71 22.84
CA SER A 107 25.74 33.76 22.18
C SER A 107 26.55 33.20 21.02
N ASP A 108 26.63 33.96 19.94
CA ASP A 108 27.55 33.65 18.84
C ASP A 108 28.98 34.11 19.15
N GLU A 109 29.95 33.55 18.42
CA GLU A 109 31.39 33.82 18.58
C GLU A 109 31.73 35.33 18.57
N PRO A 110 31.17 36.18 17.70
CA PRO A 110 31.43 37.63 17.73
C PRO A 110 30.98 38.30 19.03
N LEU A 111 29.85 37.88 19.62
CA LEU A 111 29.34 38.45 20.87
C LEU A 111 30.25 38.08 22.04
N LEU A 112 30.69 36.82 22.11
CA LEU A 112 31.63 36.35 23.12
C LEU A 112 32.97 37.12 23.07
N GLU A 113 33.48 37.42 21.87
CA GLU A 113 34.66 38.28 21.70
C GLU A 113 34.43 39.69 22.23
N ARG A 114 33.24 40.30 21.98
CA ARG A 114 32.93 41.64 22.49
C ARG A 114 32.78 41.67 24.00
N ILE A 115 32.19 40.65 24.62
CA ILE A 115 32.10 40.54 26.09
C ILE A 115 33.51 40.45 26.70
N ALA A 116 34.39 39.65 26.10
CA ALA A 116 35.78 39.58 26.54
C ALA A 116 36.50 40.92 26.39
N GLU A 117 36.28 41.65 25.29
CA GLU A 117 36.82 43.00 25.07
C GLU A 117 36.36 43.98 26.16
N VAL A 118 35.07 43.97 26.53
CA VAL A 118 34.52 44.80 27.61
C VAL A 118 35.24 44.51 28.93
N ASN A 119 35.37 43.23 29.32
CA ASN A 119 36.08 42.86 30.56
C ASN A 119 37.53 43.34 30.56
N VAL A 120 38.25 43.23 29.43
CA VAL A 120 39.62 43.72 29.28
C VAL A 120 39.72 45.24 29.45
N GLU A 121 38.82 46.03 28.87
CA GLU A 121 38.83 47.48 29.03
C GLU A 121 38.43 47.90 30.46
N LEU A 122 37.48 47.21 31.09
CA LEU A 122 37.11 47.43 32.50
C LEU A 122 38.26 47.12 33.46
N ASP A 123 39.10 46.12 33.16
CA ASP A 123 40.33 45.84 33.91
C ASP A 123 41.36 46.97 33.83
N LYS A 124 41.53 47.55 32.64
CA LYS A 124 42.46 48.69 32.43
C LYS A 124 42.06 49.91 33.26
N LEU A 125 40.77 50.10 33.56
CA LEU A 125 40.31 51.19 34.42
C LEU A 125 40.89 51.13 35.84
N VAL A 126 41.16 49.94 36.38
CA VAL A 126 41.78 49.80 37.71
C VAL A 126 43.18 50.43 37.73
N ALA A 127 43.98 50.15 36.69
CA ALA A 127 45.30 50.75 36.53
C ALA A 127 45.21 52.27 36.24
N ALA A 128 44.23 52.68 35.42
CA ALA A 128 44.00 54.10 35.12
C ALA A 128 43.66 54.91 36.38
N ARG A 129 42.74 54.42 37.22
CA ARG A 129 42.38 55.03 38.51
C ARG A 129 43.61 55.22 39.40
N LYS A 130 44.48 54.22 39.51
CA LYS A 130 45.73 54.32 40.28
C LYS A 130 46.69 55.38 39.70
N ALA A 131 46.79 55.47 38.36
CA ALA A 131 47.59 56.49 37.71
C ALA A 131 47.05 57.91 37.96
N ILE A 132 45.72 58.09 37.88
CA ILE A 132 44.99 59.32 38.20
C ILE A 132 45.24 59.74 39.65
N ASP A 133 45.00 58.84 40.61
CA ASP A 133 45.14 59.11 42.03
C ASP A 133 46.59 59.44 42.43
N SER A 134 47.57 58.90 41.70
CA SER A 134 48.99 59.21 41.88
C SER A 134 49.47 60.47 41.15
N GLY A 135 48.58 61.16 40.42
CA GLY A 135 48.89 62.34 39.62
C GLY A 135 49.78 62.08 38.40
N LYS A 136 49.87 60.82 37.96
CA LYS A 136 50.69 60.38 36.81
C LYS A 136 49.92 60.40 35.48
N ALA A 137 48.59 60.46 35.54
CA ALA A 137 47.73 60.55 34.36
C ALA A 137 47.22 61.99 34.19
N ASP A 138 47.25 62.48 32.97
CA ASP A 138 46.62 63.75 32.59
C ASP A 138 45.14 63.56 32.22
N LEU A 139 44.41 64.68 32.06
CA LEU A 139 42.99 64.71 31.68
C LEU A 139 42.70 63.88 30.43
N SER A 140 43.58 63.98 29.43
CA SER A 140 43.43 63.33 28.13
C SER A 140 43.58 61.81 28.25
N GLN A 141 44.55 61.35 29.02
CA GLN A 141 44.75 59.93 29.35
C GLN A 141 43.57 59.37 30.13
N ALA A 142 43.09 60.08 31.16
CA ALA A 142 41.94 59.66 31.96
C ALA A 142 40.69 59.50 31.08
N THR A 143 40.34 60.53 30.32
CA THR A 143 39.15 60.50 29.43
C THR A 143 39.24 59.39 28.39
N ARG A 144 40.40 59.16 27.76
CA ARG A 144 40.57 58.07 26.80
C ARG A 144 40.28 56.69 27.39
N GLN A 145 40.74 56.41 28.63
CA GLN A 145 40.53 55.10 29.24
C GLN A 145 39.04 54.83 29.53
N TYR A 146 38.31 55.82 30.03
CA TYR A 146 36.85 55.67 30.21
C TYR A 146 36.12 55.56 28.88
N ASN A 147 36.50 56.35 27.87
CA ASN A 147 35.90 56.27 26.54
C ASN A 147 36.11 54.90 25.91
N ASN A 148 37.30 54.31 26.02
CA ASN A 148 37.57 52.96 25.49
C ASN A 148 36.68 51.89 26.13
N ALA A 149 36.50 51.93 27.45
CA ALA A 149 35.63 50.99 28.16
C ALA A 149 34.15 51.16 27.75
N ILE A 150 33.68 52.41 27.64
CA ILE A 150 32.31 52.70 27.21
C ILE A 150 32.11 52.31 25.73
N ASP A 151 33.08 52.58 24.86
CA ASP A 151 33.02 52.22 23.44
C ASP A 151 33.01 50.70 23.23
N ALA A 152 33.71 49.94 24.09
CA ALA A 152 33.64 48.48 24.07
C ALA A 152 32.24 47.97 24.41
N MET A 153 31.54 48.60 25.37
CA MET A 153 30.15 48.25 25.69
C MET A 153 29.20 48.54 24.51
N TYR A 154 29.37 49.67 23.82
CA TYR A 154 28.58 49.94 22.60
C TYR A 154 28.88 48.96 21.46
N ARG A 155 30.14 48.54 21.28
CA ARG A 155 30.47 47.47 20.31
C ARG A 155 29.83 46.14 20.68
N MET A 156 29.69 45.84 21.97
CA MET A 156 28.94 44.68 22.47
C MET A 156 27.46 44.79 22.11
N TYR A 157 26.81 45.94 22.36
CA TYR A 157 25.40 46.15 21.96
C TYR A 157 25.17 46.02 20.46
N ASP A 158 26.08 46.55 19.64
CA ASP A 158 26.00 46.41 18.18
C ASP A 158 26.05 44.93 17.75
N SER A 159 26.78 44.08 18.47
CA SER A 159 26.82 42.64 18.24
C SER A 159 25.53 41.93 18.68
N VAL A 160 24.84 42.41 19.72
CA VAL A 160 23.54 41.87 20.15
C VAL A 160 22.42 42.27 19.17
N ALA A 161 22.49 43.47 18.61
CA ALA A 161 21.48 44.00 17.68
C ALA A 161 21.48 43.33 16.28
N ALA A 162 22.37 42.36 16.04
CA ALA A 162 22.46 41.61 14.80
C ALA A 162 21.41 40.47 14.71
N PHE A 163 20.12 40.82 14.84
CA PHE A 163 19.02 39.86 14.72
C PHE A 163 18.86 39.31 13.29
N ASP A 164 18.37 38.08 13.16
CA ASP A 164 18.07 37.43 11.86
C ASP A 164 17.00 38.20 11.05
N ASP A 165 16.03 38.82 11.74
CA ASP A 165 15.01 39.64 11.10
C ASP A 165 15.56 41.03 10.75
N LYS A 166 15.54 41.36 9.46
CA LYS A 166 16.14 42.59 8.93
C LYS A 166 15.48 43.87 9.44
N GLU A 167 14.16 43.87 9.67
CA GLU A 167 13.44 45.04 10.14
C GLU A 167 13.66 45.24 11.64
N ILE A 168 13.62 44.14 12.42
CA ILE A 168 13.94 44.20 13.86
C ILE A 168 15.39 44.66 14.05
N ALA A 169 16.33 44.09 13.30
CA ALA A 169 17.73 44.49 13.37
C ALA A 169 17.95 45.94 12.93
N LYS A 170 17.15 46.45 11.98
CA LYS A 170 17.21 47.86 11.57
C LYS A 170 16.76 48.78 12.71
N ILE A 171 15.62 48.51 13.34
CA ILE A 171 15.12 49.35 14.44
C ILE A 171 16.05 49.25 15.66
N GLY A 172 16.51 48.05 16.00
CA GLY A 172 17.50 47.84 17.07
C GLY A 172 18.79 48.63 16.83
N ARG A 173 19.31 48.64 15.59
CA ARG A 173 20.46 49.47 15.21
C ARG A 173 20.17 50.96 15.36
N THR A 174 18.99 51.45 14.94
CA THR A 174 18.62 52.87 15.12
C THR A 174 18.54 53.25 16.62
N LEU A 175 18.05 52.37 17.48
CA LEU A 175 18.06 52.59 18.94
C LEU A 175 19.48 52.56 19.54
N SER A 176 20.38 51.71 19.02
CA SER A 176 21.81 51.72 19.37
C SER A 176 22.47 53.03 18.95
N ASP A 177 22.22 53.49 17.73
CA ASP A 177 22.71 54.78 17.21
C ASP A 177 22.24 55.93 18.09
N MET A 178 20.97 55.92 18.52
CA MET A 178 20.42 56.92 19.44
C MET A 178 21.13 56.89 20.80
N SER A 179 21.38 55.69 21.33
CA SER A 179 22.12 55.51 22.58
C SER A 179 23.57 55.98 22.45
N ARG A 180 24.18 55.83 21.26
CA ARG A 180 25.53 56.33 20.94
C ARG A 180 25.56 57.86 20.80
N SER A 181 24.53 58.48 20.23
CA SER A 181 24.38 59.94 20.24
C SER A 181 24.33 60.49 21.67
N ARG A 182 23.57 59.85 22.57
CA ARG A 182 23.55 60.21 23.99
C ARG A 182 24.94 60.16 24.63
N GLU A 183 25.77 59.18 24.26
CA GLU A 183 27.14 59.07 24.75
C GLU A 183 28.04 60.23 24.29
N PHE A 184 27.87 60.76 23.08
CA PHE A 184 28.62 61.94 22.65
C PHE A 184 28.26 63.18 23.49
N LEU A 185 26.97 63.37 23.81
CA LEU A 185 26.56 64.41 24.75
C LEU A 185 27.11 64.17 26.18
N ALA A 186 27.18 62.91 26.62
CA ALA A 186 27.80 62.58 27.91
C ALA A 186 29.32 62.82 27.94
N ARG A 187 30.01 62.74 26.79
CA ARG A 187 31.43 63.13 26.65
C ARG A 187 31.59 64.64 26.71
N GLU A 188 30.70 65.36 26.05
CA GLU A 188 30.64 66.82 26.08
C GLU A 188 30.46 67.34 27.51
N ASP A 189 29.46 66.83 28.25
CA ASP A 189 29.24 67.20 29.65
C ASP A 189 30.44 66.83 30.53
N ALA A 190 31.07 65.65 30.32
CA ALA A 190 32.26 65.27 31.06
C ALA A 190 33.41 66.24 30.82
N LEU A 191 33.73 66.58 29.56
CA LEU A 191 34.76 67.55 29.20
C LEU A 191 34.49 68.91 29.86
N LEU A 192 33.27 69.42 29.74
CA LEU A 192 32.87 70.70 30.29
C LEU A 192 32.89 70.71 31.82
N SER A 193 32.64 69.59 32.48
CA SER A 193 32.77 69.51 33.95
C SER A 193 34.20 69.83 34.42
N GLY A 194 35.22 69.42 33.65
CA GLY A 194 36.62 69.78 33.89
C GLY A 194 36.91 71.26 33.57
N VAL A 195 36.37 71.76 32.46
CA VAL A 195 36.52 73.17 32.04
C VAL A 195 35.88 74.12 33.07
N PHE A 196 34.68 73.83 33.58
CA PHE A 196 34.04 74.63 34.62
C PHE A 196 34.79 74.56 35.96
N ALA A 197 35.35 73.40 36.31
CA ALA A 197 36.17 73.25 37.52
C ALA A 197 37.47 74.05 37.44
N LYS A 198 38.06 74.15 36.24
CA LYS A 198 39.25 74.95 35.93
C LYS A 198 38.95 76.44 35.74
N GLY A 199 37.75 76.77 35.26
CA GLY A 199 37.25 78.13 35.01
C GLY A 199 37.50 78.68 33.60
N SER A 200 38.22 77.96 32.73
CA SER A 200 38.50 78.39 31.34
C SER A 200 38.87 77.22 30.42
N PHE A 201 38.69 77.42 29.11
CA PHE A 201 39.16 76.50 28.07
C PHE A 201 40.64 76.69 27.76
N THR A 202 41.32 75.58 27.46
CA THR A 202 42.48 75.58 26.54
C THR A 202 42.00 75.48 25.09
N GLU A 203 42.87 75.84 24.14
CA GLU A 203 42.60 75.67 22.70
C GLU A 203 42.23 74.22 22.35
N ASN A 204 42.95 73.24 22.90
CA ASN A 204 42.67 71.82 22.66
C ASN A 204 41.33 71.37 23.26
N GLU A 205 41.00 71.82 24.48
CA GLU A 205 39.71 71.50 25.11
C GLU A 205 38.54 72.13 24.34
N HIS A 206 38.69 73.36 23.84
CA HIS A 206 37.67 74.02 23.03
C HIS A 206 37.48 73.34 21.67
N ALA A 207 38.56 73.00 20.98
CA ALA A 207 38.49 72.27 19.71
C ALA A 207 37.82 70.89 19.88
N GLU A 208 38.14 70.14 20.93
CA GLU A 208 37.52 68.85 21.21
C GLU A 208 36.03 69.00 21.61
N PHE A 209 35.68 70.07 22.34
CA PHE A 209 34.29 70.42 22.64
C PHE A 209 33.48 70.68 21.37
N VAL A 210 33.95 71.58 20.49
CA VAL A 210 33.26 71.91 19.22
C VAL A 210 33.10 70.68 18.35
N LYS A 211 34.14 69.84 18.27
CA LYS A 211 34.10 68.57 17.53
C LYS A 211 33.06 67.60 18.13
N THR A 212 33.05 67.42 19.45
CA THR A 212 32.14 66.47 20.12
C THR A 212 30.69 66.91 19.99
N SER A 213 30.41 68.20 20.18
CA SER A 213 29.08 68.79 19.97
C SER A 213 28.61 68.59 18.53
N GLY A 214 29.49 68.85 17.54
CA GLY A 214 29.17 68.59 16.13
C GLY A 214 28.83 67.12 15.83
N ILE A 215 29.58 66.16 16.41
CA ILE A 215 29.30 64.73 16.26
C ILE A 215 27.97 64.36 16.91
N PHE A 216 27.66 64.90 18.09
CA PHE A 216 26.37 64.68 18.75
C PHE A 216 25.20 65.13 17.86
N HIS A 217 25.22 66.37 17.37
CA HIS A 217 24.14 66.91 16.54
C HIS A 217 23.98 66.16 15.20
N TYR A 218 25.10 65.80 14.56
CA TYR A 218 25.07 65.01 13.33
C TYR A 218 24.46 63.62 13.54
N THR A 219 24.98 62.87 14.51
CA THR A 219 24.50 61.51 14.78
C THR A 219 23.06 61.49 15.26
N LEU A 220 22.65 62.47 16.07
CA LEU A 220 21.26 62.61 16.51
C LEU A 220 20.34 62.83 15.31
N THR A 221 20.68 63.76 14.41
CA THR A 221 19.88 64.05 13.21
C THR A 221 19.76 62.81 12.31
N GLU A 222 20.88 62.13 12.08
CA GLU A 222 20.93 60.90 11.26
C GLU A 222 20.08 59.78 11.87
N ALA A 223 20.13 59.59 13.19
CA ALA A 223 19.32 58.60 13.89
C ALA A 223 17.82 58.94 13.82
N LEU A 224 17.45 60.21 14.01
CA LEU A 224 16.06 60.68 13.93
C LEU A 224 15.43 60.44 12.55
N ASP A 225 16.20 60.59 11.47
CA ASP A 225 15.71 60.35 10.10
C ASP A 225 15.48 58.87 9.78
N ARG A 226 16.04 57.96 10.58
CA ARG A 226 15.84 56.50 10.44
C ARG A 226 14.76 55.94 11.36
N LEU A 227 14.27 56.72 12.33
CA LEU A 227 13.26 56.25 13.27
C LEU A 227 11.89 56.06 12.59
N PRO A 228 11.10 55.08 13.05
CA PRO A 228 9.68 55.01 12.72
C PRO A 228 8.94 56.29 13.12
N ASP A 229 7.89 56.67 12.37
CA ASP A 229 7.15 57.93 12.56
C ASP A 229 6.64 58.13 14.00
N GLU A 230 6.15 57.06 14.64
CA GLU A 230 5.68 57.10 16.03
C GLU A 230 6.80 57.43 17.03
N ASP A 231 7.99 56.85 16.84
CA ASP A 231 9.14 57.10 17.70
C ASP A 231 9.74 58.48 17.43
N ARG A 232 9.78 58.91 16.16
CA ARG A 232 10.21 60.24 15.76
C ARG A 232 9.39 61.33 16.45
N ALA A 233 8.07 61.17 16.53
CA ALA A 233 7.19 62.13 17.20
C ALA A 233 7.52 62.31 18.70
N ALA A 234 7.91 61.24 19.39
CA ALA A 234 8.32 61.30 20.79
C ALA A 234 9.64 62.06 20.96
N PHE A 235 10.62 61.83 20.08
CA PHE A 235 11.87 62.58 20.08
C PHE A 235 11.68 64.05 19.69
N ASP A 236 10.81 64.35 18.72
CA ASP A 236 10.46 65.74 18.35
C ASP A 236 9.82 66.52 19.51
N ALA A 237 9.06 65.84 20.37
CA ALA A 237 8.51 66.41 21.59
C ALA A 237 9.61 66.63 22.65
N TRP A 238 10.51 65.66 22.83
CA TRP A 238 11.64 65.78 23.74
C TRP A 238 12.59 66.93 23.35
N LEU A 239 12.88 67.12 22.06
CA LEU A 239 13.72 68.21 21.55
C LEU A 239 13.18 69.61 21.91
N LYS A 240 11.88 69.73 22.18
CA LYS A 240 11.22 71.01 22.55
C LYS A 240 11.18 71.25 24.06
N THR A 241 11.69 70.32 24.87
CA THR A 241 11.73 70.47 26.33
C THR A 241 12.68 71.59 26.74
N GLU A 242 12.41 72.21 27.91
CA GLU A 242 13.19 73.34 28.39
C GLU A 242 14.68 72.99 28.59
N SER A 243 14.99 71.78 29.06
CA SER A 243 16.38 71.34 29.25
C SER A 243 17.15 71.28 27.93
N VAL A 244 16.54 70.78 26.85
CA VAL A 244 17.17 70.67 25.53
C VAL A 244 17.41 72.06 24.94
N VAL A 245 16.37 72.91 24.92
CA VAL A 245 16.48 74.27 24.37
C VAL A 245 17.52 75.09 25.13
N ARG A 246 17.56 74.96 26.47
CA ARG A 246 18.54 75.64 27.30
C ARG A 246 19.96 75.14 27.05
N LEU A 247 20.15 73.83 26.93
CA LEU A 247 21.44 73.22 26.64
C LEU A 247 21.97 73.68 25.28
N GLN A 248 21.15 73.63 24.22
CA GLN A 248 21.53 74.08 22.88
C GLN A 248 21.93 75.57 22.86
N ALA A 249 21.23 76.43 23.61
CA ALA A 249 21.59 77.83 23.74
C ALA A 249 22.93 78.03 24.47
N MET A 250 23.19 77.24 25.52
CA MET A 250 24.47 77.23 26.24
C MET A 250 25.62 76.72 25.36
N GLU A 251 25.41 75.63 24.62
CA GLU A 251 26.37 75.09 23.64
C GLU A 251 26.74 76.13 22.59
N ALA A 252 25.76 76.79 21.98
CA ALA A 252 26.00 77.82 20.97
C ALA A 252 26.86 78.99 21.49
N GLN A 253 26.68 79.38 22.77
CA GLN A 253 27.52 80.40 23.41
C GLN A 253 28.95 79.91 23.66
N LEU A 254 29.12 78.66 24.09
CA LEU A 254 30.45 78.07 24.35
C LEU A 254 31.22 77.81 23.05
N VAL A 255 30.54 77.42 21.96
CA VAL A 255 31.17 77.24 20.63
C VAL A 255 31.79 78.55 20.13
N GLN A 256 31.12 79.68 20.40
CA GLN A 256 31.59 81.02 20.00
C GLN A 256 32.58 81.65 21.00
N HIS A 257 32.79 81.06 22.17
CA HIS A 257 33.66 81.60 23.21
C HIS A 257 35.14 81.39 22.86
N GLU A 258 35.93 82.47 22.86
CA GLU A 258 37.37 82.38 22.58
C GLU A 258 38.14 81.74 23.75
N PRO A 259 38.98 80.72 23.50
CA PRO A 259 39.80 80.11 24.55
C PRO A 259 40.69 81.13 25.26
N GLY A 260 40.73 81.09 26.60
CA GLY A 260 41.56 81.98 27.41
C GLY A 260 41.03 83.41 27.61
N MET A 261 39.89 83.79 27.02
CA MET A 261 39.29 85.12 27.18
C MET A 261 38.20 85.16 28.27
N GLY A 262 38.53 85.72 29.44
CA GLY A 262 37.55 86.05 30.48
C GLY A 262 36.87 84.84 31.15
N PRO A 263 35.93 85.08 32.08
CA PRO A 263 35.17 84.01 32.71
C PRO A 263 34.18 83.38 31.71
N LEU A 264 33.90 82.08 31.91
CA LEU A 264 32.90 81.37 31.12
C LEU A 264 31.52 82.06 31.20
N PRO A 265 30.73 82.06 30.10
CA PRO A 265 29.47 82.79 30.03
C PRO A 265 28.34 82.26 30.95
N MET A 266 28.56 81.12 31.59
CA MET A 266 27.60 80.44 32.47
C MET A 266 28.30 79.69 33.60
N SER A 267 27.57 79.33 34.65
CA SER A 267 28.09 78.50 35.73
C SER A 267 28.01 77.01 35.37
N GLY A 268 28.96 76.22 35.88
CA GLY A 268 28.92 74.76 35.71
C GLY A 268 27.69 74.10 36.34
N GLU A 269 27.07 74.71 37.35
CA GLU A 269 25.79 74.24 37.90
C GLU A 269 24.64 74.44 36.91
N SER A 270 24.58 75.59 36.24
CA SER A 270 23.53 75.88 35.26
C SER A 270 23.61 74.96 34.04
N TRP A 271 24.84 74.69 33.56
CA TRP A 271 25.11 73.66 32.55
C TRP A 271 24.68 72.27 33.02
N ARG A 272 25.12 71.84 34.22
CA ARG A 272 24.83 70.50 34.75
C ARG A 272 23.33 70.23 34.82
N VAL A 273 22.53 71.20 35.29
CA VAL A 273 21.07 71.03 35.37
C VAL A 273 20.45 70.83 33.98
N ALA A 274 20.91 71.57 32.97
CA ALA A 274 20.45 71.40 31.59
C ALA A 274 20.90 70.05 30.99
N ALA A 275 22.19 69.70 31.14
CA ALA A 275 22.77 68.46 30.63
C ALA A 275 22.14 67.21 31.28
N ASP A 276 22.00 67.19 32.61
CA ASP A 276 21.36 66.09 33.35
C ASP A 276 19.91 65.88 32.86
N GLY A 277 19.15 66.97 32.67
CA GLY A 277 17.77 66.91 32.17
C GLY A 277 17.69 66.39 30.72
N THR A 278 18.58 66.85 29.85
CA THR A 278 18.67 66.40 28.46
C THR A 278 19.05 64.92 28.37
N LEU A 279 20.11 64.49 29.05
CA LEU A 279 20.57 63.10 29.07
C LEU A 279 19.52 62.14 29.63
N ALA A 280 18.83 62.53 30.71
CA ALA A 280 17.75 61.73 31.31
C ALA A 280 16.51 61.65 30.40
N GLY A 281 16.13 62.76 29.78
CA GLY A 281 15.01 62.79 28.82
C GLY A 281 15.29 61.96 27.57
N MET A 282 16.53 62.00 27.06
CA MET A 282 16.96 61.20 25.92
C MET A 282 16.93 59.71 26.26
N GLN A 283 17.45 59.33 27.43
CA GLN A 283 17.42 57.95 27.91
C GLN A 283 15.99 57.43 28.06
N THR A 284 15.11 58.22 28.69
CA THR A 284 13.70 57.84 28.89
C THR A 284 12.99 57.65 27.54
N THR A 285 13.21 58.56 26.59
CA THR A 285 12.62 58.46 25.25
C THR A 285 13.14 57.26 24.46
N THR A 286 14.44 56.96 24.59
CA THR A 286 15.08 55.80 23.93
C THR A 286 14.56 54.48 24.50
N LEU A 287 14.50 54.34 25.83
CA LEU A 287 13.97 53.14 26.49
C LEU A 287 12.50 52.92 26.15
N ALA A 288 11.67 53.96 26.14
CA ALA A 288 10.27 53.85 25.72
C ALA A 288 10.11 53.42 24.24
N GLY A 289 11.06 53.78 23.37
CA GLY A 289 11.13 53.26 22.01
C GLY A 289 11.47 51.77 21.96
N GLY A 290 12.39 51.32 22.83
CA GLY A 290 12.70 49.91 23.05
C GLY A 290 11.47 49.11 23.54
N ASP A 291 10.73 49.63 24.51
CA ASP A 291 9.51 49.00 25.03
C ASP A 291 8.45 48.84 23.91
N ARG A 292 8.23 49.89 23.10
CA ARG A 292 7.31 49.83 21.94
C ARG A 292 7.76 48.81 20.89
N LEU A 293 9.07 48.66 20.69
CA LEU A 293 9.62 47.63 19.81
C LEU A 293 9.31 46.23 20.36
N LEU A 294 9.49 46.00 21.66
CA LEU A 294 9.13 44.74 22.32
C LEU A 294 7.64 44.44 22.20
N ASP A 295 6.77 45.43 22.42
CA ASP A 295 5.31 45.29 22.26
C ASP A 295 4.90 44.86 20.84
N ARG A 296 5.67 45.24 19.81
CA ARG A 296 5.45 44.81 18.42
C ARG A 296 6.02 43.41 18.14
N ILE A 297 7.16 43.07 18.73
CA ILE A 297 7.86 41.80 18.48
C ILE A 297 7.24 40.64 19.26
N ILE A 298 6.86 40.84 20.52
CA ILE A 298 6.35 39.77 21.40
C ILE A 298 5.16 39.03 20.78
N PRO A 299 4.12 39.68 20.21
CA PRO A 299 3.01 38.99 19.56
C PRO A 299 3.44 38.19 18.32
N VAL A 300 4.40 38.69 17.55
CA VAL A 300 4.98 37.99 16.38
C VAL A 300 5.72 36.73 16.84
N ALA A 301 6.56 36.87 17.87
CA ALA A 301 7.28 35.77 18.51
C ALA A 301 6.33 34.69 19.05
N ILE A 302 5.26 35.10 19.76
CA ILE A 302 4.21 34.18 20.24
C ILE A 302 3.52 33.49 19.06
N GLY A 303 3.19 34.22 18.00
CA GLY A 303 2.59 33.67 16.79
C GLY A 303 3.47 32.61 16.12
N VAL A 304 4.78 32.86 16.04
CA VAL A 304 5.78 31.88 15.53
C VAL A 304 5.81 30.64 16.43
N ILE A 305 5.86 30.80 17.75
CA ILE A 305 5.87 29.67 18.70
C ILE A 305 4.58 28.84 18.61
N VAL A 306 3.42 29.49 18.55
CA VAL A 306 2.12 28.79 18.41
C VAL A 306 2.07 28.05 17.08
N ARG A 307 2.48 28.68 15.98
CA ARG A 307 2.53 28.03 14.66
C ARG A 307 3.51 26.85 14.64
N LEU A 308 4.63 26.95 15.34
CA LEU A 308 5.62 25.90 15.52
C LEU A 308 5.04 24.72 16.31
N LEU A 309 4.37 24.98 17.44
CA LEU A 309 3.70 23.94 18.22
C LEU A 309 2.58 23.26 17.44
N LEU A 310 1.78 24.03 16.69
CA LEU A 310 0.71 23.51 15.86
C LEU A 310 1.25 22.71 14.66
N ALA A 311 2.16 23.28 13.86
CA ALA A 311 2.71 22.62 12.68
C ALA A 311 3.58 21.40 13.05
N GLY A 312 4.42 21.54 14.09
CA GLY A 312 5.20 20.45 14.64
C GLY A 312 4.31 19.34 15.21
N GLY A 313 3.34 19.70 16.06
CA GLY A 313 2.42 18.75 16.70
C GLY A 313 1.49 18.05 15.70
N LEU A 314 0.82 18.80 14.83
CA LEU A 314 -0.05 18.23 13.79
C LEU A 314 0.74 17.40 12.78
N GLY A 315 1.94 17.85 12.41
CA GLY A 315 2.84 17.07 11.55
C GLY A 315 3.26 15.76 12.20
N LEU A 316 3.57 15.76 13.50
CA LEU A 316 3.90 14.54 14.24
C LEU A 316 2.70 13.57 14.28
N ILE A 317 1.50 14.09 14.53
CA ILE A 317 0.26 13.30 14.50
C ILE A 317 0.05 12.70 13.10
N ALA A 318 0.27 13.47 12.04
CA ALA A 318 0.16 12.98 10.67
C ALA A 318 1.19 11.89 10.35
N VAL A 319 2.44 12.03 10.81
CA VAL A 319 3.48 11.00 10.68
C VAL A 319 3.09 9.73 11.44
N ILE A 320 2.62 9.84 12.68
CA ILE A 320 2.15 8.71 13.49
C ILE A 320 0.96 8.02 12.81
N ALA A 321 -0.03 8.78 12.36
CA ALA A 321 -1.20 8.24 11.67
C ALA A 321 -0.80 7.52 10.37
N SER A 322 0.15 8.07 9.60
CA SER A 322 0.71 7.44 8.41
C SER A 322 1.41 6.12 8.73
N ILE A 323 2.22 6.08 9.80
CA ILE A 323 2.89 4.86 10.27
C ILE A 323 1.86 3.81 10.68
N VAL A 324 0.84 4.18 11.46
CA VAL A 324 -0.21 3.26 11.91
C VAL A 324 -0.97 2.70 10.71
N LEU A 325 -1.48 3.56 9.82
CA LEU A 325 -2.24 3.15 8.63
C LEU A 325 -1.41 2.22 7.73
N SER A 326 -0.15 2.56 7.52
CA SER A 326 0.79 1.74 6.76
C SER A 326 0.99 0.34 7.36
N ILE A 327 1.24 0.26 8.67
CA ILE A 327 1.45 -1.02 9.36
C ILE A 327 0.17 -1.85 9.33
N THR A 328 -1.00 -1.24 9.56
CA THR A 328 -2.28 -1.96 9.54
C THR A 328 -2.61 -2.49 8.15
N THR A 329 -2.49 -1.66 7.11
CA THR A 329 -2.77 -2.07 5.73
C THR A 329 -1.78 -3.15 5.27
N THR A 330 -0.49 -3.00 5.57
CA THR A 330 0.52 -4.02 5.22
C THR A 330 0.25 -5.34 5.93
N ARG A 331 -0.16 -5.32 7.21
CA ARG A 331 -0.52 -6.55 7.94
C ARG A 331 -1.75 -7.22 7.36
N GLN A 332 -2.78 -6.45 7.00
CA GLN A 332 -4.00 -6.97 6.38
C GLN A 332 -3.70 -7.62 5.02
N LEU A 333 -2.99 -6.93 4.12
CA LEU A 333 -2.61 -7.46 2.80
C LEU A 333 -1.79 -8.75 2.92
N LEU A 334 -0.83 -8.80 3.85
CA LEU A 334 -0.02 -10.00 4.04
C LEU A 334 -0.79 -11.16 4.66
N ALA A 335 -1.76 -10.88 5.54
CA ALA A 335 -2.63 -11.90 6.10
C ALA A 335 -3.54 -12.51 5.02
N GLN A 336 -4.13 -11.69 4.14
CA GLN A 336 -4.93 -12.16 3.01
C GLN A 336 -4.08 -12.98 2.02
N LEU A 337 -2.90 -12.50 1.62
CA LEU A 337 -2.00 -13.23 0.74
C LEU A 337 -1.54 -14.56 1.35
N LYS A 338 -1.26 -14.58 2.66
CA LYS A 338 -0.93 -15.81 3.37
C LYS A 338 -2.11 -16.79 3.36
N LYS A 339 -3.33 -16.31 3.65
CA LYS A 339 -4.56 -17.13 3.61
C LYS A 339 -4.80 -17.73 2.23
N LEU A 340 -4.66 -16.94 1.16
CA LEU A 340 -4.81 -17.40 -0.22
C LEU A 340 -3.76 -18.45 -0.58
N ARG A 341 -2.48 -18.20 -0.24
CA ARG A 341 -1.38 -19.13 -0.48
C ARG A 341 -1.58 -20.44 0.28
N ASP A 342 -1.93 -20.37 1.56
CA ASP A 342 -2.11 -21.55 2.41
C ASP A 342 -3.32 -22.37 1.90
N ALA A 343 -4.41 -21.72 1.48
CA ALA A 343 -5.56 -22.39 0.85
C ALA A 343 -5.23 -23.02 -0.52
N ALA A 344 -4.37 -22.38 -1.32
CA ALA A 344 -3.92 -22.93 -2.59
C ALA A 344 -3.06 -24.19 -2.40
N HIS A 345 -2.17 -24.19 -1.39
CA HIS A 345 -1.38 -25.37 -1.04
C HIS A 345 -2.25 -26.51 -0.51
N GLU A 346 -3.16 -26.25 0.44
CA GLU A 346 -4.07 -27.27 0.98
C GLU A 346 -4.92 -27.90 -0.14
N LEU A 347 -5.37 -27.09 -1.11
CA LEU A 347 -6.15 -27.60 -2.23
C LEU A 347 -5.32 -28.50 -3.16
N SER A 348 -4.12 -28.04 -3.53
CA SER A 348 -3.21 -28.73 -4.46
C SER A 348 -2.69 -30.04 -3.89
N ASP A 349 -2.20 -30.00 -2.65
CA ASP A 349 -1.34 -31.05 -2.12
C ASP A 349 -2.15 -32.10 -1.34
N ASP A 350 -3.28 -31.71 -0.73
CA ASP A 350 -4.08 -32.61 0.11
C ASP A 350 -5.45 -32.93 -0.49
N ARG A 351 -6.27 -31.91 -0.80
CA ARG A 351 -7.71 -32.12 -1.07
C ARG A 351 -8.04 -32.62 -2.48
N LEU A 352 -7.48 -32.00 -3.52
CA LEU A 352 -7.80 -32.38 -4.90
C LEU A 352 -7.42 -33.84 -5.23
N PRO A 353 -6.22 -34.34 -4.85
CA PRO A 353 -5.87 -35.74 -5.08
C PRO A 353 -6.87 -36.71 -4.46
N GLY A 354 -7.28 -36.47 -3.21
CA GLY A 354 -8.25 -37.32 -2.51
C GLY A 354 -9.66 -37.28 -3.13
N ILE A 355 -10.12 -36.11 -3.59
CA ILE A 355 -11.41 -35.98 -4.29
C ILE A 355 -11.37 -36.72 -5.63
N VAL A 356 -10.30 -36.56 -6.40
CA VAL A 356 -10.13 -37.23 -7.71
C VAL A 356 -10.07 -38.75 -7.53
N GLU A 357 -9.38 -39.24 -6.51
CA GLU A 357 -9.32 -40.68 -6.20
C GLU A 357 -10.72 -41.23 -5.85
N ARG A 358 -11.50 -40.55 -5.00
CA ARG A 358 -12.86 -40.95 -4.64
C ARG A 358 -13.82 -40.97 -5.83
N ILE A 359 -13.74 -39.93 -6.69
CA ILE A 359 -14.49 -39.87 -7.95
C ILE A 359 -14.09 -41.03 -8.88
N GLY A 360 -12.80 -41.36 -8.93
CA GLY A 360 -12.27 -42.49 -9.70
C GLY A 360 -12.82 -43.85 -9.26
N HIS A 361 -13.09 -44.03 -7.96
CA HIS A 361 -13.71 -45.23 -7.40
C HIS A 361 -15.24 -45.29 -7.58
N GLY A 362 -15.84 -44.29 -8.23
CA GLY A 362 -17.28 -44.26 -8.53
C GLY A 362 -18.14 -43.72 -7.38
N GLU A 363 -17.54 -43.02 -6.41
CA GLU A 363 -18.28 -42.30 -5.37
C GLU A 363 -18.96 -41.06 -5.98
N VAL A 364 -20.23 -40.81 -5.61
CA VAL A 364 -20.94 -39.61 -6.04
C VAL A 364 -20.53 -38.48 -5.11
N VAL A 365 -19.78 -37.51 -5.66
CA VAL A 365 -19.26 -36.37 -4.91
C VAL A 365 -20.14 -35.14 -5.12
N ASP A 366 -20.57 -34.52 -4.02
CA ASP A 366 -21.28 -33.23 -4.04
C ASP A 366 -20.26 -32.08 -4.11
N VAL A 367 -20.13 -31.49 -5.30
CA VAL A 367 -19.20 -30.40 -5.60
C VAL A 367 -19.36 -29.22 -4.64
N ALA A 368 -20.58 -28.93 -4.18
CA ALA A 368 -20.84 -27.80 -3.29
C ALA A 368 -20.35 -28.04 -1.86
N LYS A 369 -20.27 -29.31 -1.41
CA LYS A 369 -19.79 -29.67 -0.07
C LYS A 369 -18.28 -29.81 0.00
N GLU A 370 -17.65 -30.30 -1.06
CA GLU A 370 -16.20 -30.52 -1.10
C GLU A 370 -15.38 -29.27 -1.47
N ALA A 371 -16.04 -28.24 -2.03
CA ALA A 371 -15.43 -26.94 -2.33
C ALA A 371 -16.21 -25.77 -1.67
N PRO A 372 -16.15 -25.63 -0.33
CA PRO A 372 -16.71 -24.47 0.34
C PRO A 372 -16.01 -23.20 -0.14
N ALA A 373 -16.78 -22.14 -0.41
CA ALA A 373 -16.23 -20.88 -0.88
C ALA A 373 -15.35 -20.26 0.21
N LEU A 374 -14.07 -20.06 -0.11
CA LEU A 374 -13.19 -19.30 0.74
C LEU A 374 -13.53 -17.81 0.57
N GLU A 375 -13.95 -17.16 1.65
CA GLU A 375 -14.20 -15.73 1.64
C GLU A 375 -12.88 -14.97 1.76
N PHE A 376 -12.62 -14.18 0.73
CA PHE A 376 -11.57 -13.16 0.66
C PHE A 376 -12.28 -11.80 0.54
N GLY A 377 -11.66 -10.71 1.00
CA GLY A 377 -12.32 -9.39 1.04
C GLY A 377 -12.77 -8.88 -0.33
N ASP A 378 -13.29 -7.66 -0.40
CA ASP A 378 -13.82 -7.08 -1.67
C ASP A 378 -12.75 -6.35 -2.53
N ASP A 379 -11.47 -6.56 -2.23
CA ASP A 379 -10.32 -5.94 -2.92
C ASP A 379 -9.80 -6.78 -4.10
N GLU A 380 -8.72 -6.35 -4.76
CA GLU A 380 -8.14 -7.07 -5.90
C GLU A 380 -7.65 -8.48 -5.52
N ILE A 381 -7.20 -8.68 -4.27
CA ILE A 381 -6.82 -10.01 -3.76
C ILE A 381 -8.07 -10.87 -3.56
N GLY A 382 -9.16 -10.25 -3.11
CA GLY A 382 -10.52 -10.79 -3.14
C GLY A 382 -10.94 -11.38 -4.47
N GLN A 383 -10.78 -10.61 -5.54
CA GLN A 383 -11.11 -11.03 -6.91
C GLN A 383 -10.29 -12.25 -7.35
N VAL A 384 -8.99 -12.29 -7.00
CA VAL A 384 -8.15 -13.47 -7.25
C VAL A 384 -8.67 -14.68 -6.46
N GLY A 385 -9.08 -14.48 -5.21
CA GLY A 385 -9.72 -15.51 -4.40
C GLY A 385 -11.03 -16.05 -5.00
N GLN A 386 -11.86 -15.18 -5.58
CA GLN A 386 -13.08 -15.57 -6.30
C GLN A 386 -12.76 -16.35 -7.59
N ALA A 387 -11.76 -15.91 -8.36
CA ALA A 387 -11.27 -16.64 -9.53
C ALA A 387 -10.75 -18.03 -9.13
N PHE A 388 -10.02 -18.14 -8.02
CA PHE A 388 -9.54 -19.41 -7.48
C PHE A 388 -10.69 -20.34 -7.08
N ASN A 389 -11.71 -19.84 -6.36
CA ASN A 389 -12.92 -20.61 -6.04
C ASN A 389 -13.63 -21.12 -7.30
N THR A 390 -13.66 -20.31 -8.36
CA THR A 390 -14.26 -20.69 -9.65
C THR A 390 -13.47 -21.82 -10.30
N VAL A 391 -12.15 -21.69 -10.39
CA VAL A 391 -11.25 -22.74 -10.93
C VAL A 391 -11.39 -24.04 -10.14
N GLN A 392 -11.40 -23.98 -8.81
CA GLN A 392 -11.59 -25.15 -7.95
C GLN A 392 -12.92 -25.86 -8.24
N ARG A 393 -14.02 -25.10 -8.28
CA ARG A 393 -15.36 -25.66 -8.50
C ARG A 393 -15.48 -26.28 -9.89
N THR A 394 -14.91 -25.64 -10.91
CA THR A 394 -14.86 -26.16 -12.28
C THR A 394 -14.00 -27.42 -12.38
N ALA A 395 -12.84 -27.47 -11.72
CA ALA A 395 -11.98 -28.64 -11.75
C ALA A 395 -12.69 -29.88 -11.16
N ILE A 396 -13.37 -29.71 -10.02
CA ILE A 396 -14.12 -30.80 -9.37
C ILE A 396 -15.36 -31.17 -10.20
N SER A 397 -16.07 -30.20 -10.79
CA SER A 397 -17.23 -30.50 -11.65
C SER A 397 -16.84 -31.27 -12.90
N VAL A 398 -15.75 -30.89 -13.57
CA VAL A 398 -15.23 -31.60 -14.75
C VAL A 398 -14.81 -33.02 -14.39
N ALA A 399 -14.16 -33.22 -13.24
CA ALA A 399 -13.81 -34.56 -12.77
C ALA A 399 -15.06 -35.41 -12.50
N ALA A 400 -16.10 -34.84 -11.88
CA ALA A 400 -17.37 -35.52 -11.62
C ALA A 400 -18.12 -35.88 -12.92
N GLU A 401 -18.24 -34.92 -13.86
CA GLU A 401 -18.86 -35.15 -15.18
C GLU A 401 -18.15 -36.26 -15.95
N GLN A 402 -16.81 -36.29 -15.91
CA GLN A 402 -16.02 -37.34 -16.56
C GLN A 402 -16.28 -38.72 -15.96
N ALA A 403 -16.46 -38.82 -14.64
CA ALA A 403 -16.81 -40.08 -13.98
C ALA A 403 -18.24 -40.53 -14.28
N GLU A 404 -19.19 -39.60 -14.32
CA GLU A 404 -20.57 -39.89 -14.76
C GLU A 404 -20.61 -40.36 -16.21
N LEU A 405 -19.82 -39.75 -17.10
CA LEU A 405 -19.70 -40.19 -18.49
C LEU A 405 -19.18 -41.64 -18.56
N ARG A 406 -18.10 -41.95 -17.84
CA ARG A 406 -17.56 -43.33 -17.76
C ARG A 406 -18.61 -44.32 -17.26
N ARG A 407 -19.40 -43.95 -16.24
CA ARG A 407 -20.49 -44.79 -15.71
C ARG A 407 -21.60 -44.99 -16.73
N SER A 408 -22.02 -43.93 -17.42
CA SER A 408 -23.06 -43.99 -18.46
C SER A 408 -22.68 -44.90 -19.62
N ILE A 409 -21.40 -44.91 -20.04
CA ILE A 409 -20.90 -45.81 -21.07
C ILE A 409 -20.99 -47.27 -20.61
N ARG A 410 -20.61 -47.57 -19.36
CA ARG A 410 -20.74 -48.93 -18.80
C ARG A 410 -22.20 -49.40 -18.80
N ASP A 411 -23.13 -48.53 -18.40
CA ASP A 411 -24.56 -48.83 -18.36
C ASP A 411 -25.15 -49.05 -19.77
N ILE A 412 -24.73 -48.26 -20.76
CA ILE A 412 -25.13 -48.43 -22.17
C ILE A 412 -24.60 -49.75 -22.72
N LEU A 413 -23.33 -50.10 -22.47
CA LEU A 413 -22.73 -51.37 -22.91
C LEU A 413 -23.48 -52.56 -22.31
N LEU A 414 -23.82 -52.51 -21.02
CA LEU A 414 -24.61 -53.54 -20.35
C LEU A 414 -26.03 -53.67 -20.94
N SER A 415 -26.69 -52.55 -21.21
CA SER A 415 -28.02 -52.51 -21.81
C SER A 415 -28.03 -53.10 -23.23
N LEU A 416 -27.04 -52.70 -24.05
CA LEU A 416 -26.85 -53.23 -25.39
C LEU A 416 -26.61 -54.75 -25.36
N ALA A 417 -25.73 -55.21 -24.46
CA ALA A 417 -25.41 -56.62 -24.28
C ALA A 417 -26.67 -57.46 -23.98
N ARG A 418 -27.47 -57.05 -22.98
CA ARG A 418 -28.70 -57.76 -22.60
C ARG A 418 -29.74 -57.78 -23.71
N ARG A 419 -29.87 -56.68 -24.47
CA ARG A 419 -30.79 -56.61 -25.60
C ARG A 419 -30.39 -57.55 -26.72
N THR A 420 -29.10 -57.59 -27.06
CA THR A 420 -28.55 -58.52 -28.06
C THR A 420 -28.74 -59.97 -27.61
N GLN A 421 -28.45 -60.32 -26.35
CA GLN A 421 -28.73 -61.67 -25.82
C GLN A 421 -30.21 -62.06 -25.96
N GLY A 422 -31.13 -61.15 -25.61
CA GLY A 422 -32.56 -61.41 -25.71
C GLY A 422 -33.05 -61.62 -27.14
N LEU A 423 -32.49 -60.90 -28.12
CA LEU A 423 -32.79 -61.10 -29.54
C LEU A 423 -32.23 -62.43 -30.05
N VAL A 424 -30.97 -62.73 -29.74
CA VAL A 424 -30.31 -63.98 -30.14
C VAL A 424 -31.01 -65.20 -29.56
N HIS A 425 -31.42 -65.17 -28.28
CA HIS A 425 -32.14 -66.28 -27.66
C HIS A 425 -33.46 -66.62 -28.37
N ARG A 426 -34.20 -65.58 -28.80
CA ARG A 426 -35.42 -65.77 -29.60
C ARG A 426 -35.11 -66.33 -30.98
N GLN A 427 -34.02 -65.87 -31.61
CA GLN A 427 -33.58 -66.35 -32.92
C GLN A 427 -33.18 -67.84 -32.87
N LEU A 428 -32.39 -68.25 -31.88
CA LEU A 428 -32.03 -69.67 -31.63
C LEU A 428 -33.27 -70.54 -31.44
N THR A 429 -34.30 -70.04 -30.75
CA THR A 429 -35.55 -70.78 -30.55
C THR A 429 -36.30 -71.00 -31.87
N VAL A 430 -36.27 -70.01 -32.79
CA VAL A 430 -36.87 -70.15 -34.12
C VAL A 430 -36.06 -71.11 -34.99
N LEU A 431 -34.72 -71.04 -34.93
CA LEU A 431 -33.82 -71.95 -35.64
C LEU A 431 -34.02 -73.41 -35.20
N ASP A 432 -34.11 -73.71 -33.90
CA ASP A 432 -34.37 -75.07 -33.38
C ASP A 432 -35.72 -75.64 -33.86
N VAL A 433 -36.73 -74.79 -34.05
CA VAL A 433 -38.02 -75.20 -34.63
C VAL A 433 -37.92 -75.47 -36.13
N MET A 434 -37.09 -74.72 -36.87
CA MET A 434 -36.85 -74.93 -38.30
C MET A 434 -36.01 -76.19 -38.53
N GLU A 435 -34.94 -76.39 -37.76
CA GLU A 435 -34.06 -77.57 -37.81
C GLU A 435 -34.86 -78.87 -37.62
N ARG A 436 -35.76 -78.92 -36.62
CA ARG A 436 -36.59 -80.10 -36.35
C ARG A 436 -37.62 -80.41 -37.43
N ARG A 437 -37.92 -79.47 -38.31
CA ARG A 437 -38.90 -79.61 -39.41
C ARG A 437 -38.24 -79.88 -40.75
N GLU A 438 -36.95 -79.60 -40.88
CA GLU A 438 -36.22 -79.76 -42.13
C GLU A 438 -35.71 -81.19 -42.31
N THR A 439 -35.87 -81.74 -43.52
CA THR A 439 -35.46 -83.11 -43.84
C THR A 439 -34.45 -83.16 -45.01
N ASP A 440 -34.26 -82.05 -45.72
CA ASP A 440 -33.21 -81.92 -46.75
C ASP A 440 -31.81 -81.75 -46.11
N PRO A 441 -30.85 -82.66 -46.38
CA PRO A 441 -29.49 -82.56 -45.85
C PRO A 441 -28.74 -81.27 -46.20
N GLU A 442 -28.97 -80.66 -47.37
CA GLU A 442 -28.27 -79.43 -47.76
C GLU A 442 -28.90 -78.19 -47.12
N GLU A 443 -30.23 -78.12 -46.98
CA GLU A 443 -30.89 -77.02 -46.24
C GLU A 443 -30.64 -77.11 -44.73
N LEU A 444 -30.57 -78.31 -44.16
CA LEU A 444 -30.19 -78.54 -42.76
C LEU A 444 -28.75 -78.04 -42.49
N LYS A 445 -27.84 -78.23 -43.43
CA LYS A 445 -26.46 -77.72 -43.37
C LYS A 445 -26.41 -76.19 -43.39
N GLU A 446 -27.31 -75.53 -44.12
CA GLU A 446 -27.46 -74.07 -44.07
C GLU A 446 -28.07 -73.59 -42.74
N LEU A 447 -29.04 -74.32 -42.18
CA LEU A 447 -29.58 -74.04 -40.84
C LEU A 447 -28.52 -74.20 -39.74
N PHE A 448 -27.65 -75.21 -39.83
CA PHE A 448 -26.52 -75.34 -38.91
C PHE A 448 -25.55 -74.13 -38.99
N ARG A 449 -25.28 -73.61 -40.19
CA ARG A 449 -24.48 -72.37 -40.34
C ARG A 449 -25.15 -71.16 -39.68
N LEU A 450 -26.48 -71.07 -39.72
CA LEU A 450 -27.24 -70.00 -39.05
C LEU A 450 -27.24 -70.15 -37.52
N ASP A 451 -27.28 -71.37 -37.00
CA ASP A 451 -27.16 -71.64 -35.56
C ASP A 451 -25.78 -71.23 -35.03
N HIS A 452 -24.71 -71.55 -35.77
CA HIS A 452 -23.36 -71.10 -35.43
C HIS A 452 -23.22 -69.57 -35.42
N LEU A 453 -23.83 -68.86 -36.37
CA LEU A 453 -23.89 -67.39 -36.36
C LEU A 453 -24.61 -66.86 -35.10
N ALA A 454 -25.67 -67.53 -34.66
CA ALA A 454 -26.39 -67.15 -33.46
C ALA A 454 -25.60 -67.44 -32.17
N ILE A 455 -24.85 -68.55 -32.09
CA ILE A 455 -23.92 -68.82 -30.98
C ILE A 455 -22.84 -67.73 -30.92
N ARG A 456 -22.29 -67.31 -32.06
CA ARG A 456 -21.30 -66.22 -32.15
C ARG A 456 -21.86 -64.87 -31.69
N MET A 457 -23.10 -64.56 -32.05
CA MET A 457 -23.78 -63.35 -31.59
C MET A 457 -24.06 -63.39 -30.08
N ARG A 458 -24.39 -64.56 -29.51
CA ARG A 458 -24.53 -64.74 -28.05
C ARG A 458 -23.22 -64.44 -27.33
N ARG A 459 -22.11 -65.01 -27.83
CA ARG A 459 -20.76 -64.80 -27.27
C ARG A 459 -20.33 -63.33 -27.32
N ASN A 460 -20.56 -62.65 -28.45
CA ASN A 460 -20.28 -61.21 -28.56
C ASN A 460 -21.10 -60.39 -27.55
N ALA A 461 -22.36 -60.74 -27.34
CA ALA A 461 -23.18 -60.09 -26.33
C ALA A 461 -22.64 -60.34 -24.90
N GLU A 462 -22.16 -61.53 -24.58
CA GLU A 462 -21.51 -61.86 -23.29
C GLU A 462 -20.19 -61.12 -23.11
N ASN A 463 -19.40 -60.99 -24.16
CA ASN A 463 -18.19 -60.18 -24.15
C ASN A 463 -18.49 -58.70 -23.80
N LEU A 464 -19.59 -58.13 -24.31
CA LEU A 464 -20.04 -56.78 -23.92
C LEU A 464 -20.47 -56.70 -22.44
N ILE A 465 -20.97 -57.79 -21.84
CA ILE A 465 -21.28 -57.84 -20.39
C ILE A 465 -19.99 -57.77 -19.58
N VAL A 466 -18.97 -58.54 -19.96
CA VAL A 466 -17.66 -58.52 -19.29
C VAL A 466 -17.01 -57.14 -19.43
N LEU A 467 -17.13 -56.49 -20.59
CA LEU A 467 -16.67 -55.11 -20.84
C LEU A 467 -17.38 -54.06 -19.97
N SER A 468 -18.66 -54.25 -19.66
CA SER A 468 -19.39 -53.36 -18.74
C SER A 468 -18.95 -53.54 -17.27
N GLY A 469 -18.07 -54.49 -16.97
CA GLY A 469 -17.68 -54.87 -15.62
C GLY A 469 -18.70 -55.78 -14.91
N SER A 470 -19.75 -56.23 -15.61
CA SER A 470 -20.77 -57.13 -15.08
C SER A 470 -20.36 -58.60 -15.21
N SER A 471 -20.99 -59.49 -14.42
CA SER A 471 -20.77 -60.94 -14.50
C SER A 471 -21.84 -61.63 -15.37
N PRO A 472 -21.53 -62.73 -16.09
CA PRO A 472 -22.50 -63.50 -16.85
C PRO A 472 -23.65 -64.04 -15.97
N ALA A 473 -24.83 -64.21 -16.57
CA ALA A 473 -26.07 -64.50 -15.84
C ALA A 473 -26.17 -65.92 -15.24
N ARG A 474 -25.24 -66.83 -15.55
CA ARG A 474 -25.28 -68.23 -15.10
C ARG A 474 -24.14 -68.52 -14.13
N THR A 475 -24.48 -68.69 -12.86
CA THR A 475 -23.52 -69.09 -11.81
C THR A 475 -23.76 -70.54 -11.43
N TRP A 476 -22.73 -71.38 -11.49
CA TRP A 476 -22.79 -72.76 -11.04
C TRP A 476 -22.56 -72.80 -9.52
N ARG A 477 -23.41 -73.54 -8.81
CA ARG A 477 -23.31 -73.64 -7.33
C ARG A 477 -22.51 -74.84 -6.84
N ARG A 478 -22.28 -75.84 -7.69
CA ARG A 478 -21.53 -77.07 -7.37
C ARG A 478 -20.27 -77.12 -8.21
N SER A 479 -19.24 -77.80 -7.71
CA SER A 479 -18.03 -78.08 -8.48
C SER A 479 -18.37 -78.95 -9.69
N VAL A 480 -17.66 -78.73 -10.80
CA VAL A 480 -17.93 -79.40 -12.09
C VAL A 480 -16.64 -80.08 -12.57
N PRO A 481 -16.67 -81.35 -13.02
CA PRO A 481 -15.50 -82.01 -13.57
C PRO A 481 -14.86 -81.20 -14.69
N MET A 482 -13.53 -81.10 -14.71
CA MET A 482 -12.80 -80.27 -15.67
C MET A 482 -13.08 -80.69 -17.11
N VAL A 483 -13.25 -81.99 -17.36
CA VAL A 483 -13.68 -82.51 -18.66
C VAL A 483 -15.03 -81.92 -19.10
N ASP A 484 -15.96 -81.71 -18.17
CA ASP A 484 -17.28 -81.12 -18.46
C ASP A 484 -17.19 -79.60 -18.60
N VAL A 485 -16.26 -78.94 -17.91
CA VAL A 485 -15.94 -77.50 -18.11
C VAL A 485 -15.39 -77.27 -19.52
N VAL A 486 -14.41 -78.06 -19.96
CA VAL A 486 -13.84 -77.93 -21.32
C VAL A 486 -14.88 -78.32 -22.37
N ARG A 487 -15.72 -79.35 -22.14
CA ARG A 487 -16.85 -79.66 -23.03
C ARG A 487 -17.87 -78.52 -23.08
N GLY A 488 -18.10 -77.83 -21.97
CA GLY A 488 -18.91 -76.63 -21.91
C GLY A 488 -18.35 -75.52 -22.79
N ALA A 489 -17.02 -75.30 -22.75
CA ALA A 489 -16.34 -74.35 -23.64
C ALA A 489 -16.44 -74.78 -25.11
N LEU A 490 -16.27 -76.06 -25.42
CA LEU A 490 -16.39 -76.59 -26.79
C LEU A 490 -17.79 -76.45 -27.37
N ALA A 491 -18.84 -76.52 -26.54
CA ALA A 491 -20.22 -76.27 -26.98
C ALA A 491 -20.44 -74.80 -27.41
N GLU A 492 -19.48 -73.92 -27.18
CA GLU A 492 -19.49 -72.51 -27.56
C GLU A 492 -18.48 -72.18 -28.69
N VAL A 493 -17.82 -73.20 -29.24
CA VAL A 493 -16.85 -73.10 -30.35
C VAL A 493 -17.51 -73.56 -31.65
N GLU A 494 -17.33 -72.81 -32.74
CA GLU A 494 -17.97 -73.08 -34.04
C GLU A 494 -17.52 -74.42 -34.64
N ASP A 495 -16.23 -74.57 -34.93
CA ASP A 495 -15.67 -75.82 -35.48
C ASP A 495 -15.18 -76.77 -34.36
N TYR A 496 -16.02 -77.06 -33.36
CA TYR A 496 -15.65 -77.93 -32.24
C TYR A 496 -15.19 -79.33 -32.67
N THR A 497 -15.64 -79.80 -33.84
CA THR A 497 -15.26 -81.09 -34.44
C THR A 497 -13.76 -81.18 -34.78
N ARG A 498 -13.09 -80.03 -34.92
CA ARG A 498 -11.64 -79.92 -35.14
C ARG A 498 -10.84 -79.92 -33.84
N VAL A 499 -11.49 -80.05 -32.69
CA VAL A 499 -10.82 -80.05 -31.38
C VAL A 499 -10.72 -81.47 -30.84
N THR A 500 -9.48 -81.91 -30.56
CA THR A 500 -9.21 -83.21 -29.95
C THR A 500 -8.93 -83.04 -28.45
N LEU A 501 -9.79 -83.62 -27.62
CA LEU A 501 -9.63 -83.66 -26.17
C LEU A 501 -8.67 -84.79 -25.75
N MET A 502 -7.56 -84.42 -25.11
CA MET A 502 -6.65 -85.35 -24.47
C MET A 502 -7.13 -85.68 -23.05
N PRO A 503 -6.61 -86.73 -22.38
CA PRO A 503 -6.97 -87.05 -20.99
C PRO A 503 -6.76 -85.84 -20.06
N MET A 504 -7.75 -85.55 -19.22
CA MET A 504 -7.79 -84.38 -18.31
C MET A 504 -7.58 -84.74 -16.83
N GLY A 505 -7.59 -86.04 -16.49
CA GLY A 505 -7.58 -86.49 -15.09
C GLY A 505 -8.86 -86.14 -14.32
N ASP A 506 -8.93 -86.61 -13.07
CA ASP A 506 -10.11 -86.52 -12.20
C ASP A 506 -10.06 -85.26 -11.32
N VAL A 507 -10.20 -84.09 -11.94
CA VAL A 507 -10.17 -82.77 -11.28
C VAL A 507 -11.51 -82.06 -11.47
N VAL A 508 -12.01 -81.39 -10.43
CA VAL A 508 -13.23 -80.56 -10.48
C VAL A 508 -12.89 -79.08 -10.27
N LEU A 509 -13.62 -78.20 -10.95
CA LEU A 509 -13.52 -76.74 -10.84
C LEU A 509 -14.60 -76.20 -9.90
N VAL A 510 -14.24 -75.31 -8.97
CA VAL A 510 -15.18 -74.68 -8.03
C VAL A 510 -16.27 -73.90 -8.78
N GLY A 511 -17.53 -74.12 -8.40
CA GLY A 511 -18.70 -73.60 -9.12
C GLY A 511 -18.70 -72.11 -9.46
N ARG A 512 -18.14 -71.25 -8.58
CA ARG A 512 -18.09 -69.79 -8.80
C ARG A 512 -17.24 -69.37 -10.00
N ALA A 513 -16.26 -70.18 -10.40
CA ALA A 513 -15.36 -69.90 -11.50
C ALA A 513 -15.80 -70.58 -12.81
N VAL A 514 -16.72 -71.56 -12.75
CA VAL A 514 -17.11 -72.39 -13.91
C VAL A 514 -17.55 -71.56 -15.12
N GLY A 515 -18.44 -70.58 -14.94
CA GLY A 515 -18.92 -69.76 -16.06
C GLY A 515 -17.80 -68.92 -16.69
N ASP A 516 -17.00 -68.26 -15.86
CA ASP A 516 -15.91 -67.40 -16.34
C ASP A 516 -14.77 -68.22 -16.98
N VAL A 517 -14.50 -69.44 -16.50
CA VAL A 517 -13.51 -70.35 -17.08
C VAL A 517 -14.01 -70.98 -18.38
N ILE A 518 -15.28 -71.40 -18.46
CA ILE A 518 -15.90 -71.85 -19.73
C ILE A 518 -15.73 -70.76 -20.79
N HIS A 519 -16.05 -69.52 -20.43
CA HIS A 519 -15.99 -68.37 -21.34
C HIS A 519 -14.55 -68.04 -21.77
N LEU A 520 -13.61 -68.02 -20.82
CA LEU A 520 -12.19 -67.80 -21.08
C LEU A 520 -11.63 -68.88 -22.03
N LEU A 521 -11.96 -70.15 -21.77
CA LEU A 521 -11.52 -71.27 -22.60
C LEU A 521 -12.17 -71.24 -23.99
N ALA A 522 -13.46 -70.89 -24.08
CA ALA A 522 -14.16 -70.77 -25.36
C ALA A 522 -13.50 -69.71 -26.25
N GLU A 523 -13.14 -68.55 -25.71
CA GLU A 523 -12.42 -67.49 -26.45
C GLU A 523 -11.03 -67.94 -26.90
N LEU A 524 -10.29 -68.68 -26.08
CA LEU A 524 -8.97 -69.18 -26.44
C LEU A 524 -9.02 -70.31 -27.48
N ILE A 525 -9.92 -71.27 -27.32
CA ILE A 525 -10.10 -72.39 -28.25
C ILE A 525 -10.61 -71.89 -29.60
N GLU A 526 -11.55 -70.95 -29.62
CA GLU A 526 -12.01 -70.33 -30.86
C GLU A 526 -10.86 -69.66 -31.62
N ASN A 527 -10.00 -68.90 -30.92
CA ASN A 527 -8.84 -68.26 -31.55
C ASN A 527 -7.91 -69.33 -32.14
N ALA A 528 -7.57 -70.36 -31.36
CA ALA A 528 -6.74 -71.48 -31.83
C ALA A 528 -7.31 -72.14 -33.10
N VAL A 529 -8.62 -72.39 -33.14
CA VAL A 529 -9.33 -73.01 -34.27
C VAL A 529 -9.40 -72.08 -35.48
N SER A 530 -9.66 -70.78 -35.27
CA SER A 530 -9.82 -69.76 -36.31
C SER A 530 -8.53 -69.41 -37.02
N PHE A 531 -7.40 -69.42 -36.31
CA PHE A 531 -6.07 -69.14 -36.87
C PHE A 531 -5.36 -70.39 -37.40
N SER A 532 -5.97 -71.57 -37.26
CA SER A 532 -5.47 -72.85 -37.77
C SER A 532 -6.09 -73.21 -39.13
N PRO A 533 -5.32 -73.70 -40.12
CA PRO A 533 -5.86 -74.16 -41.40
C PRO A 533 -6.95 -75.23 -41.22
N PRO A 534 -7.99 -75.27 -42.09
CA PRO A 534 -9.19 -76.09 -41.88
C PRO A 534 -8.94 -77.61 -41.87
N TYR A 535 -7.80 -78.06 -42.37
CA TYR A 535 -7.37 -79.47 -42.37
C TYR A 535 -6.50 -79.87 -41.16
N THR A 536 -6.38 -78.99 -40.16
CA THR A 536 -5.63 -79.25 -38.92
C THR A 536 -6.56 -79.28 -37.70
N ASN A 537 -6.17 -80.06 -36.69
CA ASN A 537 -6.89 -80.18 -35.42
C ASN A 537 -6.16 -79.40 -34.31
N VAL A 538 -6.94 -78.81 -33.41
CA VAL A 538 -6.46 -78.18 -32.18
C VAL A 538 -6.50 -79.22 -31.06
N GLN A 539 -5.44 -79.34 -30.27
CA GLN A 539 -5.39 -80.25 -29.14
C GLN A 539 -5.63 -79.49 -27.84
N VAL A 540 -6.50 -80.01 -26.98
CA VAL A 540 -6.71 -79.47 -25.64
C VAL A 540 -6.39 -80.55 -24.64
N SER A 541 -5.43 -80.29 -23.77
CA SER A 541 -4.98 -81.21 -22.72
C SER A 541 -4.99 -80.51 -21.36
N GLY A 542 -5.01 -81.31 -20.29
CA GLY A 542 -5.02 -80.76 -18.96
C GLY A 542 -4.34 -81.67 -17.96
N GLN A 543 -3.62 -81.06 -17.03
CA GLN A 543 -2.84 -81.78 -16.03
C GLN A 543 -2.78 -81.00 -14.73
N LEU A 544 -2.88 -81.72 -13.61
CA LEU A 544 -2.61 -81.17 -12.28
C LEU A 544 -1.10 -80.99 -12.09
N VAL A 545 -0.68 -79.79 -11.70
CA VAL A 545 0.72 -79.40 -11.44
C VAL A 545 0.86 -78.86 -10.01
N ALA A 546 2.09 -78.55 -9.57
CA ALA A 546 2.35 -78.09 -8.20
C ALA A 546 1.59 -76.81 -7.81
N ASN A 547 1.36 -75.90 -8.78
CA ASN A 547 0.76 -74.59 -8.54
C ASN A 547 -0.72 -74.50 -8.98
N GLY A 548 -1.40 -75.65 -9.15
CA GLY A 548 -2.80 -75.69 -9.56
C GLY A 548 -3.04 -76.62 -10.75
N TYR A 549 -3.93 -76.24 -11.66
CA TYR A 549 -4.27 -77.07 -12.82
C TYR A 549 -3.97 -76.32 -14.12
N VAL A 550 -3.22 -76.96 -15.01
CA VAL A 550 -2.84 -76.37 -16.30
C VAL A 550 -3.71 -76.95 -17.40
N ILE A 551 -4.25 -76.08 -18.24
CA ILE A 551 -4.89 -76.43 -19.51
C ILE A 551 -3.97 -75.92 -20.62
N GLU A 552 -3.52 -76.81 -21.49
CA GLU A 552 -2.76 -76.45 -22.69
C GLU A 552 -3.64 -76.60 -23.94
N ILE A 553 -3.79 -75.51 -24.69
CA ILE A 553 -4.47 -75.46 -25.99
C ILE A 553 -3.40 -75.27 -27.05
N GLU A 554 -3.19 -76.28 -27.89
CA GLU A 554 -2.17 -76.26 -28.93
C GLU A 554 -2.79 -76.25 -30.32
N ASP A 555 -2.43 -75.23 -31.10
CA ASP A 555 -2.90 -75.01 -32.47
C ASP A 555 -1.78 -75.25 -33.50
N ARG A 556 -2.15 -75.40 -34.77
CA ARG A 556 -1.22 -75.57 -35.91
C ARG A 556 -1.33 -74.45 -36.94
N GLY A 557 -1.59 -73.25 -36.43
CA GLY A 557 -1.85 -72.04 -37.20
C GLY A 557 -0.62 -71.31 -37.71
N LEU A 558 -0.83 -70.07 -38.14
CA LEU A 558 0.21 -69.19 -38.67
C LEU A 558 1.31 -68.85 -37.65
N GLY A 559 1.06 -69.08 -36.36
CA GLY A 559 1.93 -68.66 -35.26
C GLY A 559 1.95 -67.14 -35.10
N MET A 560 2.59 -66.69 -34.02
CA MET A 560 2.78 -65.26 -33.74
C MET A 560 4.28 -64.95 -33.68
N LYS A 561 4.68 -63.75 -34.11
CA LYS A 561 6.06 -63.28 -33.91
C LYS A 561 6.32 -63.13 -32.41
N THR A 562 7.57 -63.26 -31.98
CA THR A 562 7.94 -63.09 -30.56
C THR A 562 7.45 -61.76 -30.00
N GLU A 563 7.61 -60.66 -30.76
CA GLU A 563 7.11 -59.32 -30.40
C GLU A 563 5.58 -59.28 -30.22
N ASP A 564 4.85 -60.01 -31.05
CA ASP A 564 3.38 -60.09 -30.99
C ASP A 564 2.92 -60.99 -29.82
N LEU A 565 3.68 -62.05 -29.49
CA LEU A 565 3.45 -62.90 -28.32
C LEU A 565 3.68 -62.12 -27.02
N ASP A 566 4.79 -61.39 -26.93
CA ASP A 566 5.12 -60.55 -25.77
C ASP A 566 4.07 -59.46 -25.57
N ALA A 567 3.66 -58.77 -26.64
CA ALA A 567 2.60 -57.77 -26.58
C ALA A 567 1.21 -58.36 -26.25
N ALA A 568 0.95 -59.63 -26.63
CA ALA A 568 -0.28 -60.32 -26.25
C ALA A 568 -0.25 -60.72 -24.75
N ASN A 569 0.86 -61.28 -24.28
CA ASN A 569 1.07 -61.65 -22.88
C ASN A 569 1.06 -60.44 -21.94
N GLU A 570 1.70 -59.32 -22.32
CA GLU A 570 1.70 -58.07 -21.55
C GLU A 570 0.27 -57.52 -21.39
N ARG A 571 -0.53 -57.52 -22.46
CA ARG A 571 -1.95 -57.09 -22.39
C ARG A 571 -2.84 -58.02 -21.59
N ILE A 572 -2.51 -59.31 -21.54
CA ILE A 572 -3.22 -60.29 -20.71
C ILE A 572 -2.89 -60.06 -19.23
N ALA A 573 -1.63 -59.76 -18.91
CA ALA A 573 -1.15 -59.52 -17.55
C ALA A 573 -1.56 -58.14 -16.99
N ASP A 574 -1.45 -57.07 -17.79
CA ASP A 574 -1.79 -55.70 -17.42
C ASP A 574 -2.67 -55.03 -18.51
N PRO A 575 -4.00 -55.27 -18.49
CA PRO A 575 -4.88 -54.77 -19.53
C PRO A 575 -5.12 -53.24 -19.40
N PRO A 576 -4.90 -52.43 -20.46
CA PRO A 576 -5.12 -50.99 -20.44
C PRO A 576 -6.62 -50.62 -20.32
N GLU A 577 -6.93 -49.36 -19.95
CA GLU A 577 -8.31 -48.86 -19.96
C GLU A 577 -8.96 -49.06 -21.34
N PHE A 578 -10.20 -49.60 -21.35
CA PHE A 578 -10.93 -49.91 -22.58
C PHE A 578 -11.14 -48.66 -23.45
N ARG A 579 -10.70 -48.71 -24.71
CA ARG A 579 -10.93 -47.68 -25.73
C ARG A 579 -11.77 -48.27 -26.85
N ILE A 580 -12.83 -47.56 -27.27
CA ILE A 580 -13.83 -48.01 -28.27
C ILE A 580 -13.21 -48.19 -29.68
N SER A 581 -11.97 -47.77 -29.90
CA SER A 581 -11.30 -47.79 -31.20
C SER A 581 -10.55 -49.12 -31.43
N GLY A 582 -11.27 -50.18 -31.85
CA GLY A 582 -10.65 -51.40 -32.39
C GLY A 582 -11.42 -52.69 -32.11
N THR A 583 -12.33 -53.08 -33.00
CA THR A 583 -13.17 -54.29 -32.89
C THR A 583 -12.41 -55.62 -33.05
N ALA A 584 -11.17 -55.62 -33.55
CA ALA A 584 -10.48 -56.83 -33.99
C ALA A 584 -9.77 -57.65 -32.89
N ARG A 585 -9.75 -57.20 -31.63
CA ARG A 585 -8.98 -57.86 -30.55
C ARG A 585 -9.74 -57.99 -29.22
N LEU A 586 -11.06 -57.97 -29.29
CA LEU A 586 -11.97 -57.97 -28.15
C LEU A 586 -11.83 -59.25 -27.29
N GLY A 587 -11.53 -60.40 -27.91
CA GLY A 587 -11.35 -61.69 -27.23
C GLY A 587 -10.23 -61.69 -26.19
N LEU A 588 -9.03 -61.19 -26.53
CA LEU A 588 -7.90 -61.15 -25.58
C LEU A 588 -8.15 -60.20 -24.39
N TYR A 589 -8.92 -59.12 -24.59
CA TYR A 589 -9.33 -58.23 -23.51
C TYR A 589 -10.34 -58.89 -22.56
N VAL A 590 -11.25 -59.70 -23.10
CA VAL A 590 -12.18 -60.48 -22.28
C VAL A 590 -11.41 -61.54 -21.49
N VAL A 591 -10.45 -62.23 -22.13
CA VAL A 591 -9.55 -63.18 -21.44
C VAL A 591 -8.81 -62.49 -20.30
N SER A 592 -8.23 -61.31 -20.52
CA SER A 592 -7.50 -60.58 -19.47
C SER A 592 -8.41 -60.15 -18.30
N GLN A 593 -9.63 -59.69 -18.59
CA GLN A 593 -10.59 -59.29 -17.56
C GLN A 593 -11.08 -60.48 -16.72
N LEU A 594 -11.32 -61.63 -17.36
CA LEU A 594 -11.74 -62.88 -16.68
C LEU A 594 -10.57 -63.52 -15.92
N ALA A 595 -9.37 -63.49 -16.50
CA ALA A 595 -8.15 -63.97 -15.88
C ALA A 595 -7.82 -63.21 -14.60
N ARG A 596 -7.84 -61.87 -14.65
CA ARG A 596 -7.59 -61.02 -13.48
C ARG A 596 -8.62 -61.21 -12.36
N ARG A 597 -9.87 -61.53 -12.70
CA ARG A 597 -10.95 -61.73 -11.71
C ARG A 597 -10.73 -62.94 -10.81
N HIS A 598 -10.14 -64.01 -11.34
CA HIS A 598 -9.92 -65.28 -10.63
C HIS A 598 -8.43 -65.63 -10.48
N GLU A 599 -7.54 -64.66 -10.68
CA GLU A 599 -6.08 -64.84 -10.59
C GLU A 599 -5.54 -65.97 -11.50
N ILE A 600 -6.20 -66.18 -12.64
CA ILE A 600 -5.79 -67.17 -13.64
C ILE A 600 -4.64 -66.58 -14.45
N GLN A 601 -3.57 -67.34 -14.66
CA GLN A 601 -2.48 -66.93 -15.52
C GLN A 601 -2.66 -67.53 -16.91
N VAL A 602 -2.59 -66.70 -17.94
CA VAL A 602 -2.68 -67.13 -19.34
C VAL A 602 -1.41 -66.68 -20.06
N VAL A 603 -0.68 -67.63 -20.64
CA VAL A 603 0.58 -67.37 -21.35
C VAL A 603 0.53 -68.02 -22.72
N LEU A 604 0.81 -67.24 -23.77
CA LEU A 604 0.97 -67.72 -25.13
C LEU A 604 2.45 -67.98 -25.41
N LYS A 605 2.78 -69.14 -25.95
CA LYS A 605 4.13 -69.56 -26.37
C LYS A 605 4.08 -70.15 -27.79
N ALA A 606 5.21 -70.17 -28.49
CA ALA A 606 5.28 -70.81 -29.81
C ALA A 606 5.12 -72.34 -29.71
N SER A 607 4.32 -72.95 -30.58
CA SER A 607 4.18 -74.42 -30.63
C SER A 607 5.38 -75.06 -31.36
N PRO A 608 5.93 -76.18 -30.86
CA PRO A 608 6.95 -76.97 -31.55
C PRO A 608 6.51 -77.55 -32.91
N TYR A 609 5.19 -77.67 -33.14
CA TYR A 609 4.61 -78.22 -34.36
C TYR A 609 4.17 -77.16 -35.38
N GLY A 610 4.57 -75.89 -35.14
CA GLY A 610 4.06 -74.70 -35.85
C GLY A 610 2.72 -74.25 -35.27
N GLY A 611 2.49 -72.95 -35.13
CA GLY A 611 1.30 -72.40 -34.46
C GLY A 611 1.59 -71.82 -33.08
N THR A 612 0.56 -71.72 -32.23
CA THR A 612 0.65 -71.18 -30.86
C THR A 612 0.17 -72.22 -29.84
N THR A 613 0.82 -72.27 -28.68
CA THR A 613 0.32 -72.99 -27.50
C THR A 613 -0.10 -71.96 -26.46
N VAL A 614 -1.35 -72.05 -26.00
CA VAL A 614 -1.85 -71.26 -24.88
C VAL A 614 -1.83 -72.12 -23.63
N VAL A 615 -1.17 -71.63 -22.59
CA VAL A 615 -1.08 -72.25 -21.27
C VAL A 615 -1.97 -71.46 -20.32
N VAL A 616 -3.02 -72.09 -19.81
CA VAL A 616 -3.94 -71.52 -18.83
C VAL A 616 -3.69 -72.21 -17.49
N LEU A 617 -3.10 -71.49 -16.53
CA LEU A 617 -2.89 -71.96 -15.17
C LEU A 617 -4.03 -71.47 -14.27
N LEU A 618 -4.88 -72.41 -13.86
CA LEU A 618 -5.89 -72.20 -12.83
C LEU A 618 -5.22 -72.35 -11.46
N PRO A 619 -5.29 -71.34 -10.57
CA PRO A 619 -4.67 -71.41 -9.26
C PRO A 619 -5.35 -72.47 -8.38
N GLN A 620 -4.63 -72.96 -7.36
CA GLN A 620 -5.05 -74.10 -6.55
C GLN A 620 -6.40 -73.87 -5.86
N GLU A 621 -6.75 -72.63 -5.55
CA GLU A 621 -8.00 -72.23 -4.88
C GLU A 621 -9.25 -72.44 -5.74
N LEU A 622 -9.09 -72.67 -7.05
CA LEU A 622 -10.19 -72.90 -7.98
C LEU A 622 -10.42 -74.39 -8.29
N VAL A 623 -9.51 -75.29 -7.92
CA VAL A 623 -9.55 -76.70 -8.33
C VAL A 623 -9.46 -77.66 -7.15
N GLU A 624 -10.19 -78.76 -7.22
CA GLU A 624 -10.21 -79.84 -6.21
C GLU A 624 -10.05 -81.19 -6.92
N LEU A 625 -9.46 -82.20 -6.27
CA LEU A 625 -9.47 -83.58 -6.76
C LEU A 625 -10.87 -84.16 -6.61
N ASP A 626 -11.41 -84.78 -7.67
CA ASP A 626 -12.78 -85.31 -7.66
C ASP A 626 -12.97 -86.36 -6.54
N PRO A 627 -13.79 -86.10 -5.51
CA PRO A 627 -14.09 -87.11 -4.52
C PRO A 627 -15.06 -88.12 -5.15
N VAL A 628 -14.52 -89.28 -5.58
CA VAL A 628 -15.25 -90.44 -6.12
C VAL A 628 -16.68 -90.54 -5.54
N PRO A 629 -17.73 -90.45 -6.35
CA PRO A 629 -19.08 -90.69 -5.88
C PRO A 629 -19.20 -92.14 -5.41
N ARG A 630 -19.48 -92.37 -4.13
CA ARG A 630 -19.98 -93.68 -3.69
C ARG A 630 -21.31 -93.94 -4.39
N HIS A 631 -21.33 -94.85 -5.35
CA HIS A 631 -22.58 -95.43 -5.85
C HIS A 631 -23.29 -96.16 -4.69
N PRO A 632 -24.59 -95.90 -4.43
CA PRO A 632 -25.42 -96.88 -3.79
C PRO A 632 -25.77 -97.95 -4.83
N GLU A 633 -25.25 -99.15 -4.62
CA GLU A 633 -25.72 -100.39 -5.25
C GLU A 633 -27.21 -100.63 -4.91
N GLY A 634 -27.99 -101.11 -5.88
CA GLY A 634 -29.39 -101.48 -5.66
C GLY A 634 -30.19 -101.66 -6.96
N ASP A 635 -30.11 -102.87 -7.51
CA ASP A 635 -30.77 -103.40 -8.71
C ASP A 635 -32.26 -103.04 -8.93
N SER A 636 -32.60 -102.69 -10.18
CA SER A 636 -33.50 -103.47 -11.07
C SER A 636 -33.90 -102.66 -12.32
N ARG A 637 -33.44 -103.10 -13.51
CA ARG A 637 -33.96 -102.68 -14.84
C ARG A 637 -35.11 -103.63 -15.28
N PRO A 638 -35.77 -103.42 -16.44
CA PRO A 638 -36.76 -102.38 -16.73
C PRO A 638 -38.09 -102.99 -17.27
N SER A 639 -39.17 -102.21 -17.33
CA SER A 639 -40.36 -102.57 -18.12
C SER A 639 -40.88 -101.33 -18.85
N LEU A 640 -40.85 -101.36 -20.19
CA LEU A 640 -41.58 -100.43 -21.06
C LEU A 640 -43.09 -100.73 -20.95
N PRO A 641 -43.98 -99.73 -21.08
CA PRO A 641 -44.57 -99.53 -22.41
C PRO A 641 -44.94 -98.07 -22.81
N ARG A 642 -44.70 -97.80 -24.09
CA ARG A 642 -45.63 -97.26 -25.11
C ARG A 642 -46.20 -95.82 -24.99
N ARG A 643 -45.80 -95.01 -25.97
CA ARG A 643 -46.45 -93.77 -26.44
C ARG A 643 -47.86 -94.03 -27.01
N THR A 644 -48.80 -93.14 -26.72
CA THR A 644 -49.94 -92.81 -27.59
C THR A 644 -50.13 -91.30 -27.60
N SER A 645 -50.24 -90.75 -28.81
CA SER A 645 -50.36 -89.32 -29.11
C SER A 645 -51.81 -88.94 -29.49
N THR A 646 -52.23 -87.76 -29.00
CA THR A 646 -53.12 -86.74 -29.60
C THR A 646 -54.62 -86.99 -29.88
N GLY A 647 -55.46 -86.05 -29.41
CA GLY A 647 -56.78 -85.77 -30.02
C GLY A 647 -57.86 -85.04 -29.20
N THR A 648 -57.65 -83.76 -28.86
CA THR A 648 -58.60 -82.60 -28.82
C THR A 648 -60.12 -82.74 -28.50
N THR A 649 -60.65 -81.99 -27.50
CA THR A 649 -61.60 -80.84 -27.66
C THR A 649 -62.13 -80.21 -26.33
N LEU A 650 -61.90 -78.89 -26.19
CA LEU A 650 -62.73 -77.76 -25.68
C LEU A 650 -63.66 -77.86 -24.44
N ALA A 651 -63.45 -76.98 -23.43
CA ALA A 651 -64.20 -75.73 -23.21
C ALA A 651 -63.97 -75.05 -21.81
N THR A 652 -63.35 -73.86 -21.84
CA THR A 652 -63.67 -72.57 -21.15
C THR A 652 -64.07 -72.50 -19.65
N VAL A 653 -63.33 -71.70 -18.84
CA VAL A 653 -63.70 -70.35 -18.32
C VAL A 653 -62.77 -69.87 -17.17
N ALA A 654 -62.16 -68.70 -17.41
CA ALA A 654 -61.76 -67.59 -16.53
C ALA A 654 -60.75 -67.72 -15.36
N ARG A 655 -59.62 -67.02 -15.54
CA ARG A 655 -58.97 -66.16 -14.52
C ARG A 655 -59.49 -64.72 -14.69
N PRO A 656 -59.33 -63.85 -13.68
CA PRO A 656 -58.34 -62.76 -13.84
C PRO A 656 -57.51 -62.57 -12.55
N ALA A 657 -56.19 -62.38 -12.58
CA ALA A 657 -55.38 -61.28 -13.13
C ALA A 657 -55.09 -60.22 -12.04
N GLU A 658 -53.91 -60.33 -11.45
CA GLU A 658 -53.26 -59.35 -10.59
C GLU A 658 -52.42 -58.46 -11.52
N ASN A 659 -52.83 -57.21 -11.69
CA ASN A 659 -52.26 -56.28 -12.68
C ASN A 659 -51.45 -55.17 -12.01
N VAL A 660 -50.19 -55.09 -12.43
CA VAL A 660 -49.37 -53.89 -12.49
C VAL A 660 -50.03 -52.86 -13.41
N ARG A 661 -50.02 -51.55 -13.06
CA ARG A 661 -49.66 -50.45 -13.98
C ARG A 661 -49.72 -49.03 -13.38
N THR A 662 -48.70 -48.26 -13.78
CA THR A 662 -48.67 -46.84 -14.23
C THR A 662 -48.73 -45.67 -13.25
N LEU A 663 -47.71 -44.81 -13.43
CA LEU A 663 -47.64 -43.38 -13.12
C LEU A 663 -48.72 -42.54 -13.83
N THR A 664 -49.04 -41.39 -13.22
CA THR A 664 -49.52 -40.06 -13.71
C THR A 664 -50.93 -39.62 -13.18
N PRO A 665 -51.29 -38.31 -13.17
CA PRO A 665 -51.26 -37.32 -12.07
C PRO A 665 -52.68 -37.01 -11.48
N PRO A 666 -52.85 -36.05 -10.54
CA PRO A 666 -54.14 -35.34 -10.47
C PRO A 666 -54.08 -33.81 -10.20
N ARG A 667 -55.09 -33.11 -10.73
CA ARG A 667 -55.51 -31.71 -10.47
C ARG A 667 -57.06 -31.70 -10.53
N PRO A 668 -57.75 -30.59 -10.18
CA PRO A 668 -58.23 -30.10 -8.87
C PRO A 668 -59.73 -30.46 -8.55
N MET A 669 -60.21 -30.22 -7.32
CA MET A 669 -61.54 -29.61 -6.97
C MET A 669 -61.88 -29.70 -5.44
N ALA A 670 -62.79 -28.83 -5.00
CA ALA A 670 -62.99 -28.28 -3.65
C ALA A 670 -64.12 -28.90 -2.79
N VAL A 671 -64.15 -28.58 -1.47
CA VAL A 671 -65.28 -28.10 -0.60
C VAL A 671 -65.13 -28.46 0.93
N VAL A 672 -64.85 -27.44 1.79
CA VAL A 672 -65.41 -26.93 3.11
C VAL A 672 -66.29 -27.84 4.05
N PRO A 673 -66.54 -27.64 5.41
CA PRO A 673 -66.07 -26.69 6.50
C PRO A 673 -65.73 -27.21 7.97
N SER A 674 -65.02 -26.36 8.77
CA SER A 674 -65.02 -26.00 10.27
C SER A 674 -64.86 -27.04 11.44
N PRO A 675 -64.57 -26.68 12.75
CA PRO A 675 -64.44 -25.37 13.48
C PRO A 675 -63.33 -25.16 14.59
N ALA A 676 -63.03 -23.87 14.92
CA ALA A 676 -62.70 -23.13 16.21
C ALA A 676 -61.59 -23.56 17.25
N PRO A 677 -61.03 -22.66 18.14
CA PRO A 677 -61.45 -21.29 18.56
C PRO A 677 -60.39 -20.12 18.57
N ARG A 678 -60.88 -18.90 18.88
CA ARG A 678 -60.34 -17.50 18.82
C ARG A 678 -59.80 -16.98 20.20
N PRO A 679 -59.70 -15.65 20.57
CA PRO A 679 -59.80 -14.31 19.87
C PRO A 679 -58.73 -13.25 20.30
N GLY A 680 -58.66 -11.98 19.85
CA GLY A 680 -59.47 -11.05 19.03
C GLY A 680 -58.69 -9.70 18.90
N ALA A 681 -59.16 -8.57 18.37
CA ALA A 681 -60.30 -8.07 17.57
C ALA A 681 -59.86 -6.63 17.13
N SER A 682 -59.75 -6.25 15.86
CA SER A 682 -60.72 -5.91 14.80
C SER A 682 -61.18 -4.42 14.75
N PRO A 683 -61.40 -3.83 13.53
CA PRO A 683 -61.64 -2.40 13.25
C PRO A 683 -63.00 -2.11 12.56
N ALA A 684 -63.28 -0.86 12.12
CA ALA A 684 -64.22 -0.48 11.03
C ALA A 684 -64.17 1.05 10.76
N ALA A 685 -64.84 1.64 9.75
CA ALA A 685 -64.66 1.66 8.29
C ALA A 685 -65.72 2.63 7.65
N ARG A 686 -65.29 3.70 6.94
CA ARG A 686 -65.98 4.53 5.86
C ARG A 686 -67.39 5.14 6.12
N PRO A 687 -68.00 5.98 5.22
CA PRO A 687 -67.57 7.06 4.29
C PRO A 687 -68.42 8.40 4.39
N ALA A 688 -68.17 9.42 3.55
CA ALA A 688 -68.89 10.72 3.38
C ALA A 688 -70.36 10.59 2.87
N PRO A 689 -71.31 11.59 2.87
CA PRO A 689 -71.23 13.06 2.53
C PRO A 689 -72.10 14.06 3.39
N GLY A 690 -72.12 15.38 3.04
CA GLY A 690 -72.69 16.56 3.78
C GLY A 690 -74.24 16.69 3.90
N PRO A 691 -74.90 17.86 4.21
CA PRO A 691 -74.51 19.30 4.08
C PRO A 691 -74.90 20.29 5.24
N VAL A 692 -74.65 21.60 5.01
CA VAL A 692 -74.76 22.89 5.78
C VAL A 692 -76.19 23.32 6.26
N PRO A 693 -76.45 24.37 7.13
CA PRO A 693 -76.08 25.81 6.94
C PRO A 693 -75.91 26.79 8.16
N ALA A 694 -75.38 28.00 7.82
CA ALA A 694 -75.53 29.38 8.37
C ALA A 694 -75.03 29.71 9.81
N GLY A 695 -74.26 30.77 10.16
CA GLY A 695 -73.96 32.16 9.68
C GLY A 695 -74.09 33.11 10.91
N PRO A 696 -73.69 34.43 10.95
CA PRO A 696 -72.96 35.27 9.99
C PRO A 696 -71.85 36.22 10.58
N GLY A 697 -71.10 36.91 9.70
CA GLY A 697 -70.60 38.29 9.93
C GLY A 697 -69.11 38.62 9.60
N PRO A 698 -68.81 39.36 8.50
CA PRO A 698 -67.48 39.91 8.18
C PRO A 698 -67.45 41.46 8.11
N SER A 699 -66.24 42.08 8.18
CA SER A 699 -65.97 43.42 7.62
C SER A 699 -64.49 43.89 7.64
N HIS A 700 -64.08 44.44 6.49
CA HIS A 700 -63.09 45.49 6.17
C HIS A 700 -61.59 45.22 5.79
N VAL A 701 -61.32 45.62 4.54
CA VAL A 701 -60.10 45.88 3.72
C VAL A 701 -59.55 47.32 4.01
N PRO A 702 -58.49 47.94 3.37
CA PRO A 702 -57.89 47.71 2.03
C PRO A 702 -56.35 47.92 1.84
N VAL A 703 -55.93 47.63 0.61
CA VAL A 703 -54.70 48.02 -0.12
C VAL A 703 -54.90 49.37 -0.84
N VAL A 704 -53.85 50.20 -0.99
CA VAL A 704 -53.71 51.33 -1.97
C VAL A 704 -52.19 51.44 -2.30
N ALA A 705 -51.70 51.14 -3.51
CA ALA A 705 -51.66 51.86 -4.80
C ALA A 705 -50.62 53.02 -4.93
N ALA A 706 -49.90 53.01 -6.06
CA ALA A 706 -48.74 53.82 -6.45
C ALA A 706 -49.03 55.32 -6.74
N PRO A 707 -47.98 56.11 -7.04
CA PRO A 707 -48.07 57.09 -8.14
C PRO A 707 -46.86 57.13 -9.10
N PHE A 708 -47.16 57.44 -10.37
CA PHE A 708 -46.26 57.79 -11.49
C PHE A 708 -46.18 59.35 -11.64
N PRO A 709 -45.37 59.94 -12.56
CA PRO A 709 -44.56 61.14 -12.32
C PRO A 709 -45.05 62.40 -13.06
N ALA A 710 -44.41 63.55 -12.80
CA ALA A 710 -44.50 64.78 -13.60
C ALA A 710 -43.12 65.50 -13.68
N PRO A 711 -42.86 66.37 -14.70
CA PRO A 711 -41.53 66.50 -15.33
C PRO A 711 -40.77 67.84 -15.11
N ALA A 712 -39.50 67.83 -15.56
CA ALA A 712 -38.56 68.93 -15.94
C ALA A 712 -37.59 69.47 -14.85
N PRO A 713 -36.42 70.09 -15.18
CA PRO A 713 -35.79 70.36 -16.50
C PRO A 713 -34.32 69.85 -16.65
N SER A 714 -33.74 70.01 -17.86
CA SER A 714 -32.36 69.67 -18.25
C SER A 714 -31.27 70.52 -17.55
N PRO A 715 -30.02 70.02 -17.43
CA PRO A 715 -28.93 70.68 -16.69
C PRO A 715 -28.06 71.64 -17.53
N SER A 716 -27.55 72.69 -16.88
CA SER A 716 -26.34 73.44 -17.25
C SER A 716 -25.15 72.97 -16.39
N PRO A 717 -23.89 73.11 -16.84
CA PRO A 717 -22.73 72.38 -16.31
C PRO A 717 -21.95 73.12 -15.19
N GLU A 718 -21.05 72.37 -14.51
CA GLU A 718 -19.98 72.70 -13.53
C GLU A 718 -20.24 72.32 -12.04
N PRO A 719 -19.20 72.00 -11.22
CA PRO A 719 -17.79 71.65 -11.51
C PRO A 719 -17.38 70.24 -10.96
N GLU A 720 -16.26 69.69 -11.46
CA GLU A 720 -15.65 68.44 -11.00
C GLU A 720 -15.18 68.48 -9.52
N PRO A 721 -15.37 67.41 -8.73
CA PRO A 721 -14.65 67.18 -7.49
C PRO A 721 -13.26 66.54 -7.77
N PRO A 722 -12.26 66.72 -6.88
CA PRO A 722 -10.90 66.27 -7.13
C PRO A 722 -10.79 64.74 -7.11
N ALA A 723 -10.01 64.20 -8.04
CA ALA A 723 -9.70 62.79 -8.16
C ALA A 723 -8.98 62.26 -6.90
N GLU A 724 -9.48 61.13 -6.39
CA GLU A 724 -8.75 60.27 -5.45
C GLU A 724 -7.48 59.73 -6.14
N PRO A 725 -6.34 59.64 -5.42
CA PRO A 725 -5.13 59.06 -5.98
C PRO A 725 -5.30 57.55 -6.20
N GLU A 726 -5.10 57.12 -7.45
CA GLU A 726 -5.01 55.73 -7.84
C GLU A 726 -3.99 54.97 -6.99
N GLN A 727 -4.44 53.91 -6.32
CA GLN A 727 -3.57 52.96 -5.64
C GLN A 727 -2.72 52.23 -6.68
N GLN A 728 -1.42 52.54 -6.71
CA GLN A 728 -0.44 51.75 -7.45
C GLN A 728 -0.37 50.35 -6.84
N PRO A 729 -0.44 49.26 -7.64
CA PRO A 729 -0.21 47.93 -7.12
C PRO A 729 1.24 47.79 -6.68
N VAL A 730 1.43 47.34 -5.43
CA VAL A 730 2.73 47.05 -4.84
C VAL A 730 3.41 45.96 -5.66
N ALA A 731 4.56 46.27 -6.25
CA ALA A 731 5.37 45.27 -6.94
C ALA A 731 5.92 44.29 -5.91
N GLU A 732 5.55 43.01 -6.00
CA GLU A 732 6.23 41.95 -5.26
C GLU A 732 7.64 41.75 -5.83
N PHE A 733 8.63 41.67 -4.96
CA PHE A 733 10.03 41.43 -5.31
C PHE A 733 10.43 40.01 -4.93
N THR A 734 11.29 39.40 -5.74
CA THR A 734 11.96 38.15 -5.36
C THR A 734 12.93 38.38 -4.19
N PRO A 735 13.34 37.32 -3.45
CA PRO A 735 14.32 37.43 -2.35
C PRO A 735 15.66 38.08 -2.72
N SER A 736 15.97 38.19 -4.02
CA SER A 736 17.17 38.85 -4.56
C SER A 736 16.92 40.29 -5.04
N GLY A 737 15.75 40.88 -4.78
CA GLY A 737 15.44 42.29 -5.06
C GLY A 737 15.01 42.61 -6.49
N LEU A 738 14.71 41.60 -7.31
CA LEU A 738 14.21 41.81 -8.68
C LEU A 738 12.68 41.82 -8.72
N PRO A 739 12.04 42.80 -9.38
CA PRO A 739 10.58 42.91 -9.45
C PRO A 739 9.96 41.78 -10.29
N PHE A 740 8.84 41.22 -9.85
CA PHE A 740 8.04 40.30 -10.67
C PHE A 740 7.44 41.04 -11.87
N ARG A 741 7.70 40.56 -13.08
CA ARG A 741 6.94 41.01 -14.27
C ARG A 741 5.62 40.26 -14.33
N VAL A 742 4.52 40.98 -14.17
CA VAL A 742 3.18 40.46 -14.47
C VAL A 742 2.96 40.53 -15.99
N PRO A 743 2.74 39.41 -16.69
CA PRO A 743 2.41 39.44 -18.10
C PRO A 743 1.13 40.26 -18.33
N GLN A 744 1.12 41.10 -19.37
CA GLN A 744 -0.03 41.91 -19.80
C GLN A 744 -0.50 43.05 -18.87
N ALA A 745 0.30 43.49 -17.90
CA ALA A 745 -0.06 44.60 -17.01
C ALA A 745 -0.33 45.95 -17.74
N ASN A 746 0.17 46.12 -18.96
CA ASN A 746 0.04 47.36 -19.75
C ASN A 746 -0.81 47.18 -21.04
N LEU A 747 -1.68 46.17 -21.13
CA LEU A 747 -2.57 46.04 -22.29
C LEU A 747 -3.71 47.06 -22.21
N ALA A 748 -3.92 47.82 -23.29
CA ALA A 748 -5.08 48.69 -23.43
C ALA A 748 -6.38 47.86 -23.39
N PRO A 749 -7.49 48.37 -22.79
CA PRO A 749 -8.73 47.62 -22.60
C PRO A 749 -9.32 46.99 -23.88
N ALA A 750 -9.04 47.57 -25.05
CA ALA A 750 -9.50 47.08 -26.35
C ALA A 750 -8.78 45.83 -26.89
N LEU A 751 -7.73 45.34 -26.22
CA LEU A 751 -6.96 44.15 -26.62
C LEU A 751 -7.16 42.95 -25.67
N ARG A 752 -8.06 43.06 -24.68
CA ARG A 752 -8.35 41.98 -23.73
C ARG A 752 -9.33 40.92 -24.24
N ASP A 753 -10.08 41.21 -25.31
CA ASP A 753 -11.22 40.39 -25.77
C ASP A 753 -11.05 39.77 -27.16
N ASP A 754 -9.82 39.49 -27.61
CA ASP A 754 -9.59 38.60 -28.76
C ASP A 754 -9.12 37.23 -28.26
N THR A 755 -10.06 36.28 -28.21
CA THR A 755 -9.77 34.87 -27.94
C THR A 755 -9.23 34.23 -29.23
N PRO A 756 -7.97 33.79 -29.31
CA PRO A 756 -7.55 32.95 -30.42
C PRO A 756 -8.12 31.56 -30.20
N THR A 757 -8.91 31.07 -31.16
CA THR A 757 -9.34 29.68 -31.25
C THR A 757 -8.11 28.79 -31.23
N GLN A 758 -7.91 28.03 -30.15
CA GLN A 758 -6.94 26.95 -30.07
C GLN A 758 -7.34 25.86 -31.08
N PRO A 759 -6.41 25.32 -31.91
CA PRO A 759 -6.61 24.02 -32.51
C PRO A 759 -6.52 22.96 -31.40
N ASP A 760 -7.42 21.98 -31.45
CA ASP A 760 -7.35 20.77 -30.63
C ASP A 760 -5.97 20.10 -30.81
N PHE A 761 -5.19 20.03 -29.73
CA PHE A 761 -4.02 19.16 -29.66
C PHE A 761 -4.40 17.94 -28.83
N GLU A 762 -4.48 16.80 -29.51
CA GLU A 762 -4.48 15.47 -28.90
C GLU A 762 -3.22 15.31 -28.03
N GLU A 763 -3.38 14.74 -26.84
CA GLU A 763 -2.28 14.37 -25.94
C GLU A 763 -1.46 13.23 -26.58
N ASP A 764 -0.42 13.57 -27.33
CA ASP A 764 0.67 12.65 -27.66
C ASP A 764 1.79 12.80 -26.61
N ASP A 765 1.98 11.73 -25.83
CA ASP A 765 3.11 11.49 -24.93
C ASP A 765 4.40 11.29 -25.76
N ASP A 766 4.98 12.38 -26.27
CA ASP A 766 6.34 12.35 -26.84
C ASP A 766 7.36 12.90 -25.82
N GLU A 767 8.10 11.98 -25.18
CA GLU A 767 9.31 12.28 -24.42
C GLU A 767 10.29 13.08 -25.31
N ARG A 768 10.59 14.32 -24.90
CA ARG A 768 11.49 15.23 -25.64
C ARG A 768 12.79 14.54 -26.04
N SER A 769 13.21 14.76 -27.28
CA SER A 769 14.37 14.10 -27.85
C SER A 769 15.66 14.44 -27.09
N PRO A 770 16.62 13.50 -26.96
CA PRO A 770 17.91 13.75 -26.31
C PRO A 770 18.72 14.89 -26.94
N GLU A 771 18.45 15.21 -28.21
CA GLU A 771 19.12 16.29 -28.95
C GLU A 771 18.57 17.66 -28.54
N GLU A 772 17.28 17.79 -28.29
CA GLU A 772 16.67 19.02 -27.74
C GLU A 772 17.12 19.27 -26.30
N ILE A 773 17.21 18.22 -25.47
CA ILE A 773 17.74 18.34 -24.11
C ILE A 773 19.21 18.79 -24.15
N ARG A 774 20.00 18.25 -25.08
CA ARG A 774 21.40 18.66 -25.27
C ARG A 774 21.53 20.10 -25.76
N ALA A 775 20.67 20.54 -26.68
CA ALA A 775 20.65 21.91 -27.16
C ALA A 775 20.28 22.91 -26.04
N MET A 776 19.30 22.54 -25.21
CA MET A 776 18.87 23.34 -24.07
C MET A 776 19.93 23.41 -22.97
N MET A 777 20.62 22.30 -22.67
CA MET A 777 21.76 22.31 -21.76
C MET A 777 22.95 23.09 -22.32
N GLY A 778 23.19 23.02 -23.63
CA GLY A 778 24.22 23.78 -24.32
C GLY A 778 24.00 25.30 -24.29
N SER A 779 22.75 25.75 -24.44
CA SER A 779 22.41 27.18 -24.34
C SER A 779 22.55 27.69 -22.90
N LEU A 780 22.13 26.89 -21.90
CA LEU A 780 22.30 27.21 -20.48
C LEU A 780 23.78 27.33 -20.10
N GLN A 781 24.61 26.38 -20.52
CA GLN A 781 26.04 26.37 -20.22
C GLN A 781 26.78 27.53 -20.91
N SER A 782 26.38 27.87 -22.15
CA SER A 782 26.91 29.01 -22.88
C SER A 782 26.54 30.34 -22.21
N GLY A 783 25.30 30.51 -21.78
CA GLY A 783 24.85 31.70 -21.05
C GLY A 783 25.57 31.88 -19.71
N THR A 784 25.77 30.78 -18.98
CA THR A 784 26.48 30.81 -17.68
C THR A 784 27.95 31.19 -17.86
N ARG A 785 28.59 30.70 -18.94
CA ARG A 785 29.97 31.08 -19.27
C ARG A 785 30.07 32.55 -19.67
N LEU A 786 29.13 33.04 -20.49
CA LEU A 786 29.10 34.45 -20.90
C LEU A 786 28.96 35.37 -19.68
N GLY A 787 28.02 35.07 -18.78
CA GLY A 787 27.81 35.84 -17.56
C GLY A 787 29.03 35.88 -16.63
N ARG A 788 29.77 34.78 -16.50
CA ARG A 788 31.03 34.76 -15.73
C ARG A 788 32.14 35.57 -16.39
N THR A 789 32.21 35.55 -17.71
CA THR A 789 33.23 36.31 -18.45
C THR A 789 32.95 37.82 -18.35
N GLU A 790 31.68 38.20 -18.42
CA GLU A 790 31.25 39.59 -18.28
C GLU A 790 31.42 40.10 -16.83
N ALA A 791 31.10 39.28 -15.83
CA ALA A 791 31.31 39.62 -14.42
C ALA A 791 32.81 39.79 -14.09
N ALA A 792 33.68 38.94 -14.65
CA ALA A 792 35.12 39.08 -14.49
C ALA A 792 35.65 40.37 -15.15
N ARG A 793 35.10 40.73 -16.32
CA ARG A 793 35.45 41.97 -17.01
C ARG A 793 35.03 43.23 -16.23
N ILE A 794 33.84 43.21 -15.62
CA ILE A 794 33.35 44.31 -14.77
C ILE A 794 34.20 44.47 -13.50
N MET A 795 34.76 43.38 -12.97
CA MET A 795 35.69 43.43 -11.83
C MET A 795 37.07 43.98 -12.19
N ASP A 796 37.58 43.72 -13.40
CA ASP A 796 38.87 44.25 -13.88
C ASP A 796 38.80 45.73 -14.34
N GLU A 797 37.62 46.26 -14.66
CA GLU A 797 37.42 47.65 -15.09
C GLU A 797 37.18 48.64 -13.93
N GLN A 798 37.30 48.23 -12.65
CA GLN A 798 37.33 49.16 -11.50
C GLN A 798 38.76 49.61 -11.17
N PRO A 799 39.19 50.85 -11.53
CA PRO A 799 40.43 51.41 -11.02
C PRO A 799 40.24 51.78 -9.54
N GLY A 800 41.22 51.42 -8.71
CA GLY A 800 41.24 51.73 -7.29
C GLY A 800 40.97 53.20 -6.99
N GLY A 801 39.94 53.44 -6.18
CA GLY A 801 39.74 54.68 -5.46
C GLY A 801 40.06 54.45 -3.99
N GLU A 802 41.02 55.21 -3.47
CA GLU A 802 41.33 55.33 -2.05
C GLU A 802 40.09 55.72 -1.24
N ALA A 803 39.80 54.96 -0.19
CA ALA A 803 39.28 55.41 1.12
C ALA A 803 39.33 54.24 2.11
#